data_AF-A0A7Z2KQT8-F1
#
_entry.id   AF-A0A7Z2KQT8-F1
#
_cell.length_a   1.000
_cell.length_b   1.000
_cell.length_c   1.000
_cell.angle_alpha   90.00
_cell.angle_beta   90.00
_cell.angle_gamma   90.00
#
_symmetry.space_group_name_H-M   'P 1'
#
loop_
_entity.id
_entity.type
_entity.pdbx_description
1 polymer ?
#
loop_
_entity_poly.entity_id
_entity_poly.type
_entity_poly.pdbx_seq_one_letter_code
_entity_poly.pdbx_strand_id
1 'polypeptide(L)'
;MGKTPDFSGMPNLKTLNLSNAELDQWPAGLLNQTRLTHLDLRNNRLNAVPEANLNPPAEQFEALARINSVTLLEGNPFPTGYWTKLEDFWQRVTTEQPELGNNAVADAFRLPSDMPETVSVQRVYPNKNPKQLRAFLLALDEDGKAQLARRVAALDLLESQLDTYVNRSQTDSFGADTPAKIQARHIADIIKACWLDSTHTLRLPEIKAPLPPLSADFSHVKSLLINAATWSGDADTFLSGFPNLERLVINHCRLESLPGPIVAMHDLVNLDLSGNRLQMTEDRAAILSAMNQLEAINLGDNPALGSMPDFSGMSRLRQVQLNNTGIDQWPSGLQDKPDLIIVDLSNNRLKEVPPTFLDPPPKQLLAIARINAVTQLDGNRFAAGYGKKFDDFWRRVSAVAPELLTHTNFDSDNSVARRYQRLFPGKNMKQCREYLWSLDADTVVIKVRSLEREFKVLKRQLDDWVFSGGGNRGGYIRADQLALNAQIRTDRVTASNRIISCWRREGPQAHAHDGTPIGLELDLSNLRLPSLPDIDADFTHVGSLKLVNMHLSTSPEGFLTRFRHIRWLQLSRNQLRELPPAIGEMNGLTLLSLDSNNITLTTDTARVLASRTTLRGLELQGNRQLGIAPDMSQIVDMRTVSLAHTGIDTFPTGLIHQPLLDTIALNGNRITEIPDAIIAPPNDQLANTVRINNITDISNNPLSDATYTRLLQYNNRLTAAGTPLTGARNISSTAIVRPTPLRWIRNDPMKRWTAGLSDDQVANRRRQWQTLRDQPRSGGLFDTLELLLDSATGHHELQGRVWKLIDSITENTPQSERLRNEVFDRAGEATCCVRAAFTFTNLEVISMTHNAVARASDKTQGPELFKLSRALFRLHEVDKVASADIAQREAAIVAARTPDEAAILPPPHVGEEVEIRLYYRHGLKDRLQLPGQPEKMGFSRLVKVSDTQLENAYQTVIARDNSAEEFQALVSREFWQKYLTSKYQETFETQRQPFQDRQAALGESFEANEMSFADYDAQSKTMQAEWIIEEAALIDKLSREELAQYKASGTDEEAAGTSAS
;
A
#
# COMPACT_ATOMS: atom_id res chain seq x y z
N MET A 1 57.66 -42.84 54.35
CA MET A 1 58.54 -44.02 54.57
C MET A 1 60.02 -43.69 54.40
N GLY A 2 60.45 -42.62 53.72
CA GLY A 2 61.85 -42.18 53.66
C GLY A 2 62.82 -43.10 52.89
N LYS A 3 62.66 -44.42 52.97
CA LYS A 3 63.36 -45.43 52.16
C LYS A 3 62.37 -46.50 51.68
N THR A 4 62.57 -46.99 50.47
CA THR A 4 61.78 -48.09 49.88
C THR A 4 62.52 -49.42 50.00
N PRO A 5 61.82 -50.57 50.01
CA PRO A 5 62.46 -51.86 49.79
C PRO A 5 63.09 -51.94 48.38
N ASP A 6 64.04 -52.86 48.19
CA ASP A 6 64.55 -53.21 46.86
C ASP A 6 63.50 -54.05 46.12
N PHE A 7 63.00 -53.53 45.00
CA PHE A 7 61.98 -54.19 44.20
C PHE A 7 62.55 -55.25 43.25
N SER A 8 63.86 -55.46 43.17
CA SER A 8 64.50 -56.39 42.23
C SER A 8 63.95 -57.83 42.30
N GLY A 9 63.51 -58.28 43.47
CA GLY A 9 62.95 -59.62 43.71
C GLY A 9 61.45 -59.81 43.37
N MET A 10 60.77 -58.81 42.79
CA MET A 10 59.31 -58.82 42.56
C MET A 10 58.90 -58.87 41.06
N PRO A 11 59.32 -59.86 40.25
CA PRO A 11 59.24 -59.82 38.78
C PRO A 11 57.83 -59.77 38.16
N ASN A 12 56.77 -59.92 38.96
CA ASN A 12 55.38 -59.86 38.52
C ASN A 12 54.68 -58.54 38.90
N LEU A 13 55.41 -57.55 39.39
CA LEU A 13 54.85 -56.26 39.82
C LEU A 13 54.31 -55.48 38.62
N LYS A 14 53.02 -55.11 38.67
CA LYS A 14 52.34 -54.35 37.60
C LYS A 14 52.00 -52.91 37.98
N THR A 15 51.72 -52.65 39.25
CA THR A 15 51.34 -51.33 39.74
C THR A 15 52.13 -51.03 40.99
N LEU A 16 52.75 -49.86 41.05
CA LEU A 16 53.48 -49.39 42.21
C LEU A 16 53.13 -47.91 42.45
N ASN A 17 52.44 -47.63 43.56
CA ASN A 17 52.13 -46.27 43.97
C ASN A 17 52.91 -45.94 45.23
N LEU A 18 53.81 -44.97 45.11
CA LEU A 18 54.64 -44.43 46.17
C LEU A 18 54.49 -42.89 46.24
N SER A 19 53.33 -42.37 45.81
CA SER A 19 53.05 -40.94 45.92
C SER A 19 52.94 -40.51 47.38
N ASN A 20 53.34 -39.27 47.69
CA ASN A 20 53.30 -38.70 49.05
C ASN A 20 54.04 -39.53 50.12
N ALA A 21 55.02 -40.35 49.73
CA ALA A 21 55.73 -41.25 50.62
C ALA A 21 56.98 -40.63 51.29
N GLU A 22 57.21 -39.34 51.06
CA GLU A 22 58.38 -38.56 51.50
C GLU A 22 59.72 -39.16 51.05
N LEU A 23 59.78 -39.68 49.83
CA LEU A 23 61.00 -40.26 49.27
C LEU A 23 62.00 -39.15 48.88
N ASP A 24 63.22 -39.23 49.40
CA ASP A 24 64.34 -38.35 49.02
C ASP A 24 65.34 -39.03 48.06
N GLN A 25 65.17 -40.33 47.81
CA GLN A 25 65.97 -41.13 46.88
C GLN A 25 65.09 -41.92 45.92
N TRP A 26 65.61 -42.17 44.71
CA TRP A 26 64.93 -42.97 43.70
C TRP A 26 64.79 -44.43 44.15
N PRO A 27 63.62 -45.09 43.98
CA PRO A 27 63.45 -46.45 44.45
C PRO A 27 64.37 -47.46 43.75
N ALA A 28 65.04 -48.30 44.54
CA ALA A 28 65.96 -49.32 44.04
C ALA A 28 65.23 -50.52 43.40
N GLY A 29 65.85 -51.16 42.41
CA GLY A 29 65.34 -52.39 41.79
C GLY A 29 64.24 -52.20 40.73
N LEU A 30 63.85 -50.96 40.42
CA LEU A 30 62.83 -50.66 39.42
C LEU A 30 63.22 -51.08 37.99
N LEU A 31 64.52 -51.10 37.66
CA LEU A 31 65.05 -51.50 36.35
C LEU A 31 64.64 -52.91 35.92
N ASN A 32 64.41 -53.80 36.88
CA ASN A 32 64.04 -55.19 36.63
C ASN A 32 62.52 -55.38 36.46
N GLN A 33 61.73 -54.30 36.61
CA GLN A 33 60.27 -54.33 36.63
C GLN A 33 59.64 -53.97 35.28
N THR A 34 60.00 -54.72 34.24
CA THR A 34 59.54 -54.51 32.86
C THR A 34 58.05 -54.75 32.63
N ARG A 35 57.33 -55.28 33.63
CA ARG A 35 55.87 -55.51 33.62
C ARG A 35 55.06 -54.39 34.28
N LEU A 36 55.70 -53.33 34.78
CA LEU A 36 55.02 -52.15 35.31
C LEU A 36 54.16 -51.49 34.24
N THR A 37 52.89 -51.30 34.57
CA THR A 37 51.92 -50.56 33.76
C THR A 37 51.56 -49.22 34.42
N HIS A 38 51.91 -49.02 35.69
CA HIS A 38 51.71 -47.75 36.39
C HIS A 38 52.71 -47.60 37.55
N LEU A 39 53.48 -46.51 37.54
CA LEU A 39 54.42 -46.14 38.60
C LEU A 39 54.16 -44.69 39.03
N ASP A 40 53.64 -44.49 40.24
CA ASP A 40 53.35 -43.14 40.76
C ASP A 40 54.39 -42.74 41.81
N LEU A 41 55.22 -41.75 41.50
CA LEU A 41 56.24 -41.18 42.39
C LEU A 41 55.94 -39.71 42.74
N ARG A 42 54.72 -39.25 42.53
CA ARG A 42 54.34 -37.84 42.73
C ARG A 42 54.43 -37.38 44.18
N ASN A 43 54.61 -36.08 44.40
CA ASN A 43 54.62 -35.42 45.70
C ASN A 43 55.60 -36.04 46.71
N ASN A 44 56.81 -36.37 46.26
CA ASN A 44 57.91 -36.80 47.11
C ASN A 44 58.94 -35.66 47.26
N ARG A 45 60.14 -35.97 47.75
CA ARG A 45 61.27 -35.03 47.90
C ARG A 45 62.39 -35.32 46.91
N LEU A 46 62.05 -35.89 45.75
CA LEU A 46 63.03 -36.20 44.70
C LEU A 46 63.48 -34.89 44.02
N ASN A 47 64.79 -34.63 43.99
CA ASN A 47 65.35 -33.44 43.35
C ASN A 47 66.16 -33.75 42.07
N ALA A 48 66.39 -35.02 41.79
CA ALA A 48 67.06 -35.49 40.58
C ALA A 48 66.60 -36.92 40.25
N VAL A 49 66.55 -37.22 38.97
CA VAL A 49 66.42 -38.59 38.47
C VAL A 49 67.84 -39.15 38.28
N PRO A 50 68.12 -40.41 38.65
CA PRO A 50 69.43 -41.02 38.39
C PRO A 50 69.80 -40.96 36.90
N GLU A 51 71.05 -40.60 36.57
CA GLU A 51 71.53 -40.51 35.17
C GLU A 51 71.32 -41.82 34.40
N ALA A 52 71.45 -42.97 35.06
CA ALA A 52 71.18 -44.28 34.46
C ALA A 52 69.72 -44.42 33.96
N ASN A 53 68.79 -43.66 34.54
CA ASN A 53 67.37 -43.65 34.16
C ASN A 53 67.03 -42.52 33.16
N LEU A 54 67.90 -41.51 33.02
CA LEU A 54 67.77 -40.41 32.06
C LEU A 54 68.44 -40.72 30.71
N ASN A 55 69.55 -41.45 30.72
CA ASN A 55 70.29 -41.79 29.51
C ASN A 55 70.94 -43.18 29.61
N PRO A 56 70.16 -44.27 29.61
CA PRO A 56 70.70 -45.61 29.75
C PRO A 56 71.51 -46.09 28.52
N PRO A 57 72.43 -47.06 28.71
CA PRO A 57 73.07 -47.78 27.62
C PRO A 57 72.04 -48.48 26.72
N ALA A 58 72.37 -48.69 25.44
CA ALA A 58 71.45 -49.26 24.45
C ALA A 58 70.80 -50.59 24.88
N GLU A 59 71.54 -51.46 25.57
CA GLU A 59 71.06 -52.77 26.05
C GLU A 59 69.93 -52.66 27.10
N GLN A 60 69.85 -51.54 27.82
CA GLN A 60 68.87 -51.31 28.90
C GLN A 60 67.82 -50.25 28.53
N PHE A 61 67.98 -49.59 27.38
CA PHE A 61 67.17 -48.45 26.95
C PHE A 61 65.70 -48.79 26.75
N GLU A 62 65.38 -49.92 26.10
CA GLU A 62 63.99 -50.33 25.85
C GLU A 62 63.23 -50.62 27.16
N ALA A 63 63.86 -51.34 28.09
CA ALA A 63 63.28 -51.68 29.38
C ALA A 63 62.99 -50.41 30.22
N LEU A 64 63.94 -49.47 30.24
CA LEU A 64 63.80 -48.20 30.95
C LEU A 64 62.82 -47.23 30.28
N ALA A 65 62.80 -47.16 28.95
CA ALA A 65 61.81 -46.40 28.19
C ALA A 65 60.39 -46.87 28.51
N ARG A 66 60.19 -48.19 28.60
CA ARG A 66 58.90 -48.77 28.99
C ARG A 66 58.51 -48.42 30.42
N ILE A 67 59.43 -48.48 31.38
CA ILE A 67 59.15 -48.10 32.78
C ILE A 67 58.86 -46.59 32.90
N ASN A 68 59.69 -45.76 32.29
CA ASN A 68 59.53 -44.30 32.32
C ASN A 68 58.24 -43.88 31.60
N SER A 69 57.78 -44.61 30.57
CA SER A 69 56.51 -44.34 29.88
C SER A 69 55.25 -44.47 30.74
N VAL A 70 55.38 -45.02 31.95
CA VAL A 70 54.28 -45.15 32.93
C VAL A 70 54.62 -44.53 34.29
N THR A 71 55.70 -43.75 34.38
CA THR A 71 56.21 -43.15 35.63
C THR A 71 55.72 -41.71 35.80
N LEU A 72 55.09 -41.36 36.92
CA LEU A 72 54.63 -39.99 37.21
C LEU A 72 55.52 -39.31 38.26
N LEU A 73 55.96 -38.07 38.01
CA LEU A 73 56.98 -37.37 38.81
C LEU A 73 56.55 -36.00 39.39
N GLU A 74 55.36 -35.53 39.08
CA GLU A 74 54.85 -34.22 39.49
C GLU A 74 54.90 -33.99 41.01
N GLY A 75 55.08 -32.73 41.43
CA GLY A 75 55.07 -32.33 42.84
C GLY A 75 56.34 -32.66 43.62
N ASN A 76 57.41 -33.06 42.92
CA ASN A 76 58.75 -33.23 43.47
C ASN A 76 59.60 -31.95 43.26
N PRO A 77 60.51 -31.59 44.19
CA PRO A 77 61.30 -30.36 44.14
C PRO A 77 62.49 -30.43 43.17
N PHE A 78 62.23 -30.54 41.86
CA PHE A 78 63.27 -30.47 40.84
C PHE A 78 63.76 -29.01 40.61
N PRO A 79 65.02 -28.78 40.22
CA PRO A 79 65.52 -27.45 39.87
C PRO A 79 64.84 -26.84 38.64
N THR A 80 64.74 -25.50 38.59
CA THR A 80 64.24 -24.78 37.40
C THR A 80 65.04 -25.13 36.15
N GLY A 81 64.36 -25.42 35.05
CA GLY A 81 64.99 -25.83 33.79
C GLY A 81 65.38 -27.32 33.70
N TYR A 82 65.16 -28.12 34.75
CA TYR A 82 65.47 -29.55 34.74
C TYR A 82 64.59 -30.36 33.76
N TRP A 83 63.45 -29.81 33.34
CA TRP A 83 62.54 -30.41 32.37
C TRP A 83 63.19 -30.68 30.99
N THR A 84 64.24 -29.95 30.61
CA THR A 84 64.94 -30.14 29.33
C THR A 84 65.64 -31.50 29.26
N LYS A 85 66.27 -31.95 30.36
CA LYS A 85 66.91 -33.27 30.45
C LYS A 85 65.92 -34.42 30.28
N LEU A 86 64.72 -34.27 30.82
CA LEU A 86 63.64 -35.26 30.63
C LEU A 86 63.12 -35.26 29.19
N GLU A 87 63.21 -34.12 28.50
CA GLU A 87 62.82 -34.05 27.09
C GLU A 87 63.87 -34.61 26.15
N ASP A 88 65.16 -34.43 26.45
CA ASP A 88 66.23 -35.08 25.69
C ASP A 88 66.07 -36.61 25.70
N PHE A 89 65.65 -37.18 26.84
CA PHE A 89 65.27 -38.59 26.94
C PHE A 89 64.10 -38.93 26.01
N TRP A 90 63.01 -38.15 26.02
CA TRP A 90 61.85 -38.39 25.15
C TRP A 90 62.16 -38.17 23.66
N GLN A 91 63.06 -37.26 23.30
CA GLN A 91 63.56 -37.10 21.93
C GLN A 91 64.31 -38.36 21.48
N ARG A 92 65.17 -38.91 22.35
CA ARG A 92 65.86 -40.18 22.11
C ARG A 92 64.88 -41.34 21.98
N VAL A 93 63.88 -41.45 22.84
CA VAL A 93 62.82 -42.48 22.76
C VAL A 93 62.02 -42.35 21.47
N THR A 94 61.67 -41.13 21.05
CA THR A 94 60.94 -40.90 19.79
C THR A 94 61.77 -41.33 18.56
N THR A 95 63.09 -41.22 18.65
CA THR A 95 64.02 -41.59 17.56
C THR A 95 64.32 -43.08 17.52
N GLU A 96 64.61 -43.70 18.68
CA GLU A 96 65.06 -45.09 18.78
C GLU A 96 63.91 -46.09 19.01
N GLN A 97 62.79 -45.66 19.61
CA GLN A 97 61.65 -46.51 20.02
C GLN A 97 60.27 -45.79 19.91
N PRO A 98 59.83 -45.42 18.69
CA PRO A 98 58.66 -44.56 18.47
C PRO A 98 57.33 -45.15 18.97
N GLU A 99 57.17 -46.47 18.96
CA GLU A 99 55.95 -47.13 19.46
C GLU A 99 55.76 -47.00 20.98
N LEU A 100 56.85 -46.94 21.75
CA LEU A 100 56.80 -46.74 23.20
C LEU A 100 56.50 -45.27 23.55
N GLY A 101 56.95 -44.32 22.72
CA GLY A 101 56.63 -42.90 22.86
C GLY A 101 55.15 -42.57 22.70
N ASN A 102 54.46 -43.25 21.77
CA ASN A 102 53.04 -43.02 21.49
C ASN A 102 52.10 -43.70 22.50
N ASN A 103 52.54 -44.78 23.14
CA ASN A 103 51.76 -45.55 24.10
C ASN A 103 52.02 -45.14 25.58
N ALA A 104 52.82 -44.11 25.81
CA ALA A 104 53.11 -43.58 27.14
C ALA A 104 51.87 -42.96 27.79
N VAL A 105 51.77 -43.08 29.12
CA VAL A 105 50.74 -42.39 29.91
C VAL A 105 50.93 -40.87 29.77
N ALA A 106 49.84 -40.11 29.72
CA ALA A 106 49.90 -38.65 29.64
C ALA A 106 50.78 -38.09 30.78
N ASP A 107 51.70 -37.18 30.43
CA ASP A 107 52.68 -36.57 31.34
C ASP A 107 53.65 -37.53 32.05
N ALA A 108 53.72 -38.80 31.61
CA ALA A 108 54.70 -39.75 32.11
C ALA A 108 56.12 -39.24 31.91
N PHE A 109 56.88 -39.25 33.00
CA PHE A 109 58.28 -38.86 33.08
C PHE A 109 58.54 -37.47 32.50
N ARG A 110 57.59 -36.55 32.73
CA ARG A 110 57.67 -35.14 32.37
C ARG A 110 57.36 -34.27 33.59
N LEU A 111 57.73 -33.00 33.50
CA LEU A 111 57.44 -31.97 34.51
C LEU A 111 56.68 -30.81 33.84
N PRO A 112 55.35 -30.93 33.65
CA PRO A 112 54.57 -29.92 32.96
C PRO A 112 54.53 -28.56 33.69
N SER A 113 54.59 -28.57 35.02
CA SER A 113 54.41 -27.41 35.89
C SER A 113 55.64 -26.50 36.05
N ASP A 114 56.84 -26.92 35.61
CA ASP A 114 58.14 -26.28 35.88
C ASP A 114 58.73 -25.50 34.67
N MET A 115 57.88 -25.03 33.74
CA MET A 115 58.29 -24.30 32.52
C MET A 115 57.84 -22.82 32.55
N PRO A 116 58.47 -21.90 33.30
CA PRO A 116 58.07 -20.49 33.37
C PRO A 116 58.12 -19.76 32.01
N GLU A 117 58.97 -20.20 31.08
CA GLU A 117 59.08 -19.66 29.71
C GLU A 117 57.81 -19.93 28.88
N THR A 118 57.09 -21.02 29.16
CA THR A 118 55.83 -21.32 28.46
C THR A 118 54.74 -20.30 28.78
N VAL A 119 54.71 -19.77 30.00
CA VAL A 119 53.75 -18.73 30.42
C VAL A 119 54.03 -17.42 29.67
N SER A 120 55.30 -17.04 29.52
CA SER A 120 55.70 -15.83 28.80
C SER A 120 55.45 -15.94 27.29
N VAL A 121 55.71 -17.11 26.69
CA VAL A 121 55.39 -17.37 25.27
C VAL A 121 53.87 -17.45 25.05
N GLN A 122 53.12 -18.06 25.96
CA GLN A 122 51.66 -18.15 25.87
C GLN A 122 50.99 -16.77 25.94
N ARG A 123 51.56 -15.82 26.69
CA ARG A 123 51.07 -14.42 26.73
C ARG A 123 51.19 -13.72 25.38
N VAL A 124 52.27 -13.96 24.62
CA VAL A 124 52.53 -13.31 23.32
C VAL A 124 51.95 -14.10 22.14
N TYR A 125 51.80 -15.42 22.27
CA TYR A 125 51.28 -16.32 21.25
C TYR A 125 50.15 -17.21 21.82
N PRO A 126 48.99 -16.62 22.15
CA PRO A 126 47.91 -17.32 22.88
C PRO A 126 47.29 -18.49 22.10
N ASN A 127 47.47 -18.53 20.78
CA ASN A 127 46.86 -19.53 19.89
C ASN A 127 47.70 -20.83 19.74
N LYS A 128 48.87 -20.95 20.37
CA LYS A 128 49.71 -22.17 20.34
C LYS A 128 49.30 -23.15 21.44
N ASN A 129 49.16 -24.43 21.12
CA ASN A 129 48.89 -25.46 22.13
C ASN A 129 50.18 -25.85 22.90
N PRO A 130 50.10 -26.54 24.05
CA PRO A 130 51.28 -26.85 24.88
C PRO A 130 52.40 -27.60 24.15
N LYS A 131 52.05 -28.48 23.20
CA LYS A 131 53.02 -29.19 22.35
C LYS A 131 53.73 -28.26 21.37
N GLN A 132 53.00 -27.32 20.78
CA GLN A 132 53.54 -26.30 19.85
C GLN A 132 54.39 -25.25 20.57
N LEU A 133 54.01 -24.82 21.79
CA LEU A 133 54.80 -23.92 22.63
C LEU A 133 56.16 -24.52 22.96
N ARG A 134 56.16 -25.80 23.33
CA ARG A 134 57.38 -26.53 23.69
C ARG A 134 58.31 -26.70 22.49
N ALA A 135 57.77 -27.10 21.34
CA ALA A 135 58.53 -27.19 20.11
C ALA A 135 59.09 -25.83 19.67
N PHE A 136 58.32 -24.75 19.85
CA PHE A 136 58.75 -23.39 19.56
C PHE A 136 59.90 -22.96 20.48
N LEU A 137 59.81 -23.22 21.79
CA LEU A 137 60.86 -22.89 22.76
C LEU A 137 62.17 -23.63 22.51
N LEU A 138 62.11 -24.89 22.10
CA LEU A 138 63.29 -25.71 21.77
C LEU A 138 63.97 -25.29 20.45
N ALA A 139 63.22 -24.66 19.53
CA ALA A 139 63.72 -24.21 18.24
C ALA A 139 64.35 -22.80 18.27
N LEU A 140 64.25 -22.07 19.39
CA LEU A 140 64.82 -20.73 19.52
C LEU A 140 66.32 -20.80 19.82
N ASP A 141 67.12 -20.18 18.95
CA ASP A 141 68.52 -19.83 19.23
C ASP A 141 68.61 -18.61 20.17
N GLU A 142 69.83 -18.19 20.52
CA GLU A 142 70.04 -17.04 21.42
C GLU A 142 69.46 -15.72 20.86
N ASP A 143 69.43 -15.56 19.53
CA ASP A 143 68.80 -14.39 18.90
C ASP A 143 67.27 -14.46 18.98
N GLY A 144 66.67 -15.63 18.73
CA GLY A 144 65.24 -15.87 18.89
C GLY A 144 64.75 -15.64 20.33
N LYS A 145 65.54 -16.03 21.33
CA LYS A 145 65.25 -15.72 22.74
C LYS A 145 65.30 -14.22 23.02
N ALA A 146 66.26 -13.51 22.44
CA ALA A 146 66.36 -12.05 22.56
C ALA A 146 65.18 -11.33 21.87
N GLN A 147 64.74 -11.80 20.70
CA GLN A 147 63.57 -11.28 19.99
C GLN A 147 62.28 -11.52 20.77
N LEU A 148 62.11 -12.71 21.34
CA LEU A 148 60.98 -13.02 22.23
C LEU A 148 60.98 -12.12 23.47
N ALA A 149 62.14 -11.90 24.11
CA ALA A 149 62.26 -11.00 25.26
C ALA A 149 61.90 -9.55 24.91
N ARG A 150 62.34 -9.05 23.74
CA ARG A 150 61.93 -7.71 23.24
C ARG A 150 60.43 -7.63 22.99
N ARG A 151 59.83 -8.68 22.42
CA ARG A 151 58.38 -8.73 22.15
C ARG A 151 57.57 -8.79 23.45
N VAL A 152 58.03 -9.54 24.46
CA VAL A 152 57.41 -9.54 25.80
C VAL A 152 57.49 -8.15 26.44
N ALA A 153 58.67 -7.49 26.40
CA ALA A 153 58.82 -6.14 26.93
C ALA A 153 57.95 -5.11 26.19
N ALA A 154 57.76 -5.26 24.88
CA ALA A 154 56.85 -4.41 24.10
C ALA A 154 55.38 -4.65 24.46
N LEU A 155 54.98 -5.90 24.74
CA LEU A 155 53.64 -6.23 25.24
C LEU A 155 53.40 -5.64 26.63
N ASP A 156 54.37 -5.76 27.55
CA ASP A 156 54.26 -5.18 28.89
C ASP A 156 54.12 -3.65 28.84
N LEU A 157 54.84 -2.98 27.94
CA LEU A 157 54.69 -1.54 27.69
C LEU A 157 53.29 -1.20 27.16
N LEU A 158 52.80 -1.96 26.17
CA LEU A 158 51.47 -1.76 25.60
C LEU A 158 50.37 -1.94 26.66
N GLU A 159 50.44 -3.01 27.46
CA GLU A 159 49.50 -3.27 28.56
C GLU A 159 49.50 -2.11 29.57
N SER A 160 50.68 -1.61 29.94
CA SER A 160 50.80 -0.46 30.86
C SER A 160 50.16 0.83 30.30
N GLN A 161 50.35 1.11 29.00
CA GLN A 161 49.77 2.28 28.35
C GLN A 161 48.24 2.17 28.23
N LEU A 162 47.73 0.98 27.90
CA LEU A 162 46.30 0.69 27.81
C LEU A 162 45.62 0.74 29.19
N ASP A 163 46.24 0.18 30.23
CA ASP A 163 45.73 0.27 31.60
C ASP A 163 45.68 1.73 32.07
N THR A 164 46.70 2.52 31.76
CA THR A 164 46.71 3.96 32.03
C THR A 164 45.55 4.68 31.33
N TYR A 165 45.27 4.33 30.07
CA TYR A 165 44.15 4.87 29.30
C TYR A 165 42.79 4.51 29.91
N VAL A 166 42.57 3.24 30.26
CA VAL A 166 41.32 2.78 30.90
C VAL A 166 41.12 3.45 32.27
N ASN A 167 42.19 3.61 33.04
CA ASN A 167 42.13 4.21 34.39
C ASN A 167 41.91 5.74 34.38
N ARG A 168 42.27 6.44 33.29
CA ARG A 168 41.94 7.87 33.11
C ARG A 168 40.45 8.11 32.82
N SER A 169 39.70 7.09 32.45
CA SER A 169 38.25 7.19 32.22
C SER A 169 37.50 7.18 33.56
N GLN A 170 36.62 8.16 33.80
CA GLN A 170 35.98 8.41 35.11
C GLN A 170 35.19 7.20 35.66
N THR A 171 35.16 7.06 36.98
CA THR A 171 34.18 6.24 37.72
C THR A 171 33.03 7.12 38.20
N ASP A 172 31.81 6.60 38.29
CA ASP A 172 30.68 7.40 38.80
C ASP A 172 30.81 7.66 40.32
N SER A 173 29.91 8.49 40.86
CA SER A 173 29.86 8.83 42.30
C SER A 173 29.58 7.64 43.22
N PHE A 174 29.27 6.46 42.68
CA PHE A 174 28.99 5.23 43.41
C PHE A 174 30.08 4.17 43.24
N GLY A 175 31.19 4.50 42.56
CA GLY A 175 32.32 3.60 42.36
C GLY A 175 32.10 2.53 41.28
N ALA A 176 31.03 2.63 40.47
CA ALA A 176 30.82 1.77 39.32
C ALA A 176 31.54 2.31 38.07
N ASP A 177 31.98 1.40 37.20
CA ASP A 177 32.59 1.76 35.92
C ASP A 177 31.57 2.51 35.07
N THR A 178 31.87 3.75 34.69
CA THR A 178 31.00 4.52 33.79
C THR A 178 30.94 3.85 32.41
N PRO A 179 29.89 4.10 31.61
CA PRO A 179 29.83 3.66 30.21
C PRO A 179 31.09 4.01 29.39
N ALA A 180 31.73 5.15 29.69
CA ALA A 180 32.97 5.57 29.05
C ALA A 180 34.16 4.66 29.41
N LYS A 181 34.26 4.23 30.67
CA LYS A 181 35.32 3.31 31.13
C LYS A 181 35.14 1.89 30.58
N ILE A 182 33.90 1.43 30.45
CA ILE A 182 33.57 0.16 29.78
C ILE A 182 33.98 0.20 28.30
N GLN A 183 33.66 1.31 27.61
CA GLN A 183 34.05 1.52 26.21
C GLN A 183 35.58 1.60 26.05
N ALA A 184 36.28 2.31 26.94
CA ALA A 184 37.74 2.39 26.94
C ALA A 184 38.40 1.00 27.14
N ARG A 185 37.84 0.16 28.02
CA ARG A 185 38.31 -1.22 28.22
C ARG A 185 38.12 -2.07 26.96
N HIS A 186 36.95 -1.99 26.33
CA HIS A 186 36.69 -2.68 25.08
C HIS A 186 37.66 -2.24 23.95
N ILE A 187 37.97 -0.94 23.85
CA ILE A 187 38.94 -0.42 22.87
C ILE A 187 40.34 -0.95 23.16
N ALA A 188 40.76 -0.95 24.43
CA ALA A 188 42.05 -1.50 24.85
C ALA A 188 42.16 -3.00 24.49
N ASP A 189 41.10 -3.77 24.72
CA ASP A 189 41.06 -5.19 24.38
C ASP A 189 41.20 -5.42 22.87
N ILE A 190 40.53 -4.62 22.02
CA ILE A 190 40.65 -4.70 20.56
C ILE A 190 42.07 -4.39 20.09
N ILE A 191 42.69 -3.33 20.62
CA ILE A 191 44.05 -2.92 20.26
C ILE A 191 45.06 -4.00 20.68
N LYS A 192 44.92 -4.54 21.90
CA LYS A 192 45.77 -5.60 22.42
C LYS A 192 45.61 -6.89 21.60
N ALA A 193 44.39 -7.29 21.27
CA ALA A 193 44.12 -8.46 20.44
C ALA A 193 44.76 -8.30 19.05
N CYS A 194 44.61 -7.13 18.42
CA CYS A 194 45.23 -6.83 17.13
C CYS A 194 46.76 -7.01 17.16
N TRP A 195 47.42 -6.51 18.22
CA TRP A 195 48.86 -6.62 18.41
C TRP A 195 49.32 -8.07 18.66
N LEU A 196 48.56 -8.85 19.43
CA LEU A 196 48.86 -10.25 19.74
C LEU A 196 48.68 -11.17 18.52
N ASP A 197 47.55 -11.02 17.82
CA ASP A 197 47.21 -11.84 16.66
C ASP A 197 47.95 -11.40 15.39
N SER A 198 48.69 -10.27 15.44
CA SER A 198 49.44 -9.69 14.30
C SER A 198 48.55 -9.47 13.08
N THR A 199 47.30 -9.04 13.32
CA THR A 199 46.33 -8.83 12.25
C THR A 199 46.72 -7.62 11.40
N HIS A 200 46.56 -7.72 10.08
CA HIS A 200 46.85 -6.61 9.17
C HIS A 200 45.79 -5.49 9.19
N THR A 201 44.72 -5.62 9.98
CA THR A 201 43.61 -4.66 10.04
C THR A 201 43.19 -4.38 11.46
N LEU A 202 43.24 -3.11 11.86
CA LEU A 202 42.70 -2.62 13.11
C LEU A 202 41.42 -1.83 12.83
N ARG A 203 40.28 -2.33 13.30
CA ARG A 203 38.99 -1.64 13.21
C ARG A 203 38.51 -1.29 14.61
N LEU A 204 38.45 0.00 14.90
CA LEU A 204 37.88 0.47 16.15
C LEU A 204 36.36 0.69 15.98
N PRO A 205 35.55 0.36 17.01
CA PRO A 205 34.11 0.67 17.02
C PRO A 205 33.89 2.18 17.10
N GLU A 206 32.64 2.64 17.13
CA GLU A 206 32.34 4.06 17.38
C GLU A 206 32.92 4.47 18.75
N ILE A 207 33.84 5.44 18.76
CA ILE A 207 34.59 5.85 19.96
C ILE A 207 34.12 7.23 20.41
N LYS A 208 33.29 7.37 21.45
CA LYS A 208 32.89 8.71 21.95
C LYS A 208 33.90 9.29 22.96
N ALA A 209 35.18 9.03 22.73
CA ALA A 209 36.30 9.27 23.66
C ALA A 209 37.60 9.58 22.89
N PRO A 210 38.63 10.15 23.55
CA PRO A 210 39.95 10.31 22.92
C PRO A 210 40.64 8.97 22.68
N LEU A 211 41.52 8.93 21.68
CA LEU A 211 42.37 7.76 21.40
C LEU A 211 43.49 7.62 22.44
N PRO A 212 43.95 6.40 22.73
CA PRO A 212 45.06 6.18 23.65
C PRO A 212 46.39 6.66 23.04
N PRO A 213 47.24 7.40 23.77
CA PRO A 213 48.58 7.71 23.30
C PRO A 213 49.45 6.45 23.38
N LEU A 214 49.68 5.81 22.23
CA LEU A 214 50.49 4.58 22.14
C LEU A 214 51.84 4.86 21.51
N SER A 215 52.88 4.21 22.03
CA SER A 215 54.22 4.20 21.43
C SER A 215 54.65 2.78 21.01
N ALA A 216 53.74 1.81 21.11
CA ALA A 216 54.00 0.44 20.66
C ALA A 216 54.05 0.36 19.13
N ASP A 217 54.83 -0.57 18.60
CA ASP A 217 55.01 -0.78 17.17
C ASP A 217 53.82 -1.54 16.55
N PHE A 218 53.11 -0.89 15.62
CA PHE A 218 52.05 -1.48 14.80
C PHE A 218 52.39 -1.49 13.30
N SER A 219 53.68 -1.54 12.95
CA SER A 219 54.17 -1.60 11.56
C SER A 219 53.64 -2.77 10.72
N HIS A 220 53.08 -3.81 11.34
CA HIS A 220 52.42 -4.94 10.68
C HIS A 220 50.99 -4.63 10.20
N VAL A 221 50.36 -3.58 10.74
CA VAL A 221 48.99 -3.19 10.40
C VAL A 221 49.00 -2.40 9.09
N LYS A 222 48.19 -2.84 8.14
CA LYS A 222 48.04 -2.22 6.81
C LYS A 222 46.75 -1.43 6.64
N SER A 223 45.72 -1.72 7.44
CA SER A 223 44.43 -1.03 7.37
C SER A 223 43.98 -0.57 8.75
N LEU A 224 43.74 0.73 8.91
CA LEU A 224 43.28 1.34 10.15
C LEU A 224 41.95 2.06 9.93
N LEU A 225 40.93 1.69 10.72
CA LEU A 225 39.61 2.30 10.68
C LEU A 225 39.24 2.86 12.05
N ILE A 226 39.01 4.18 12.09
CA ILE A 226 38.65 4.96 13.27
C ILE A 226 37.34 5.70 12.97
N ASN A 227 36.35 5.53 13.84
CA ASN A 227 35.04 6.19 13.68
C ASN A 227 34.62 6.91 14.97
N ALA A 228 34.16 8.15 14.81
CA ALA A 228 33.60 9.01 15.84
C ALA A 228 34.52 9.40 17.02
N ALA A 229 35.82 9.11 16.94
CA ALA A 229 36.81 9.40 17.99
C ALA A 229 36.94 10.90 18.28
N THR A 230 37.14 11.26 19.55
CA THR A 230 37.49 12.64 19.92
C THR A 230 38.96 12.89 19.57
N TRP A 231 39.23 13.64 18.50
CA TRP A 231 40.62 13.92 18.10
C TRP A 231 41.31 14.89 19.08
N SER A 232 42.48 14.51 19.58
CA SER A 232 43.34 15.30 20.49
C SER A 232 44.81 15.12 20.11
N GLY A 233 45.75 15.80 20.79
CA GLY A 233 47.20 15.60 20.55
C GLY A 233 47.68 14.15 20.79
N ASP A 234 46.96 13.39 21.61
CA ASP A 234 47.24 11.96 21.84
C ASP A 234 46.88 11.10 20.61
N ALA A 235 45.94 11.55 19.76
CA ALA A 235 45.54 10.85 18.53
C ALA A 235 46.63 10.89 17.45
N ASP A 236 47.39 11.99 17.34
CA ASP A 236 48.53 12.07 16.43
C ASP A 236 49.68 11.15 16.91
N THR A 237 49.86 11.03 18.22
CA THR A 237 50.81 10.08 18.82
C THR A 237 50.38 8.64 18.52
N PHE A 238 49.10 8.32 18.69
CA PHE A 238 48.53 7.03 18.30
C PHE A 238 48.76 6.72 16.83
N LEU A 239 48.45 7.66 15.93
CA LEU A 239 48.57 7.46 14.49
C LEU A 239 50.03 7.25 14.03
N SER A 240 50.99 7.83 14.77
CA SER A 240 52.43 7.65 14.50
C SER A 240 52.93 6.21 14.70
N GLY A 241 52.19 5.38 15.45
CA GLY A 241 52.50 3.95 15.63
C GLY A 241 52.24 3.08 14.40
N PHE A 242 51.63 3.62 13.33
CA PHE A 242 51.19 2.89 12.15
C PHE A 242 51.86 3.40 10.86
N PRO A 243 53.18 3.20 10.67
CA PRO A 243 53.92 3.81 9.56
C PRO A 243 53.64 3.20 8.17
N ASN A 244 53.24 1.92 8.09
CA ASN A 244 53.12 1.15 6.84
C ASN A 244 51.65 0.96 6.40
N LEU A 245 50.78 1.93 6.67
CA LEU A 245 49.36 1.83 6.31
C LEU A 245 49.16 1.92 4.79
N GLU A 246 48.41 0.97 4.24
CA GLU A 246 47.87 0.98 2.88
C GLU A 246 46.46 1.59 2.84
N ARG A 247 45.70 1.48 3.94
CA ARG A 247 44.34 2.05 4.07
C ARG A 247 44.16 2.75 5.41
N LEU A 248 43.73 4.01 5.37
CA LEU A 248 43.41 4.82 6.54
C LEU A 248 42.00 5.39 6.40
N VAL A 249 41.15 5.13 7.39
CA VAL A 249 39.79 5.66 7.48
C VAL A 249 39.64 6.36 8.84
N ILE A 250 39.37 7.67 8.82
CA ILE A 250 39.12 8.48 10.01
C ILE A 250 37.83 9.26 9.77
N ASN A 251 36.70 8.71 10.22
CA ASN A 251 35.39 9.29 9.92
C ASN A 251 34.72 9.83 11.18
N HIS A 252 33.96 10.93 11.06
CA HIS A 252 33.19 11.53 12.15
C HIS A 252 33.98 11.93 13.42
N CYS A 253 35.30 12.14 13.31
CA CYS A 253 36.19 12.42 14.43
C CYS A 253 36.34 13.92 14.76
N ARG A 254 35.56 14.79 14.10
CA ARG A 254 35.61 16.27 14.23
C ARG A 254 37.00 16.86 13.94
N LEU A 255 37.78 16.18 13.10
CA LEU A 255 39.12 16.59 12.73
C LEU A 255 39.10 17.93 11.99
N GLU A 256 39.86 18.92 12.46
CA GLU A 256 39.89 20.28 11.89
C GLU A 256 41.04 20.49 10.89
N SER A 257 42.11 19.71 10.98
CA SER A 257 43.27 19.81 10.09
C SER A 257 43.85 18.42 9.79
N LEU A 258 44.63 18.30 8.71
CA LEU A 258 45.26 17.03 8.32
C LEU A 258 46.29 16.59 9.39
N PRO A 259 46.18 15.37 9.96
CA PRO A 259 47.10 14.85 10.95
C PRO A 259 48.54 14.83 10.42
N GLY A 260 49.48 15.32 11.23
CA GLY A 260 50.90 15.38 10.87
C GLY A 260 51.52 14.05 10.42
N PRO A 261 51.22 12.91 11.09
CA PRO A 261 51.81 11.61 10.76
C PRO A 261 51.48 11.07 9.37
N ILE A 262 50.41 11.56 8.70
CA ILE A 262 50.02 11.11 7.36
C ILE A 262 51.12 11.36 6.33
N VAL A 263 51.96 12.38 6.53
CA VAL A 263 53.08 12.72 5.63
C VAL A 263 54.10 11.58 5.53
N ALA A 264 54.27 10.79 6.58
CA ALA A 264 55.24 9.70 6.64
C ALA A 264 54.71 8.37 6.07
N MET A 265 53.41 8.30 5.72
CA MET A 265 52.75 7.08 5.25
C MET A 265 52.91 6.91 3.73
N HIS A 266 54.08 6.47 3.30
CA HIS A 266 54.43 6.36 1.88
C HIS A 266 53.69 5.23 1.13
N ASP A 267 53.18 4.23 1.84
CA ASP A 267 52.46 3.08 1.27
C ASP A 267 50.94 3.30 1.17
N LEU A 268 50.44 4.48 1.57
CA LEU A 268 49.00 4.73 1.69
C LEU A 268 48.30 4.78 0.33
N VAL A 269 47.45 3.81 0.04
CA VAL A 269 46.68 3.67 -1.22
C VAL A 269 45.27 4.25 -1.10
N ASN A 270 44.65 4.12 0.07
CA ASN A 270 43.28 4.57 0.32
C ASN A 270 43.22 5.47 1.57
N LEU A 271 42.77 6.71 1.37
CA LEU A 271 42.59 7.70 2.43
C LEU A 271 41.13 8.16 2.49
N ASP A 272 40.46 7.90 3.61
CA ASP A 272 39.12 8.38 3.90
C ASP A 272 39.14 9.24 5.16
N LEU A 273 38.79 10.51 5.01
CA LEU A 273 38.68 11.51 6.07
C LEU A 273 37.27 12.13 6.10
N SER A 274 36.25 11.37 5.68
CA SER A 274 34.89 11.89 5.51
C SER A 274 34.17 12.20 6.83
N GLY A 275 33.23 13.14 6.78
CA GLY A 275 32.38 13.48 7.92
C GLY A 275 33.11 14.20 9.06
N ASN A 276 34.20 14.91 8.77
CA ASN A 276 34.99 15.69 9.73
C ASN A 276 34.68 17.20 9.62
N ARG A 277 35.61 18.05 10.09
CA ARG A 277 35.51 19.52 10.03
C ARG A 277 36.76 20.11 9.39
N LEU A 278 37.35 19.39 8.43
CA LEU A 278 38.63 19.74 7.85
C LEU A 278 38.56 21.11 7.20
N GLN A 279 39.55 21.94 7.53
CA GLN A 279 39.86 23.19 6.85
C GLN A 279 41.26 23.07 6.23
N MET A 280 41.33 23.12 4.92
CA MET A 280 42.55 22.92 4.14
C MET A 280 43.16 24.27 3.79
N THR A 281 44.35 24.52 4.33
CA THR A 281 45.24 25.60 3.90
C THR A 281 46.08 25.16 2.69
N GLU A 282 46.67 26.10 1.96
CA GLU A 282 47.50 25.81 0.78
C GLU A 282 48.63 24.81 1.09
N ASP A 283 49.33 24.98 2.22
CA ASP A 283 50.41 24.08 2.66
C ASP A 283 49.92 22.63 2.88
N ARG A 284 48.71 22.45 3.42
CA ARG A 284 48.13 21.14 3.68
C ARG A 284 47.59 20.47 2.41
N ALA A 285 47.03 21.27 1.51
CA ALA A 285 46.64 20.80 0.18
C ALA A 285 47.87 20.34 -0.63
N ALA A 286 49.00 21.05 -0.52
CA ALA A 286 50.25 20.67 -1.17
C ALA A 286 50.79 19.32 -0.66
N ILE A 287 50.67 19.05 0.66
CA ILE A 287 51.03 17.75 1.25
C ILE A 287 50.22 16.63 0.60
N LEU A 288 48.88 16.75 0.54
CA LEU A 288 48.04 15.73 -0.11
C LEU A 288 48.39 15.59 -1.59
N SER A 289 48.65 16.69 -2.29
CA SER A 289 49.02 16.70 -3.71
C SER A 289 50.31 15.92 -4.00
N ALA A 290 51.22 15.82 -3.02
CA ALA A 290 52.48 15.08 -3.15
C ALA A 290 52.32 13.56 -2.96
N MET A 291 51.16 13.07 -2.48
CA MET A 291 50.87 11.66 -2.23
C MET A 291 50.47 10.92 -3.53
N ASN A 292 51.44 10.75 -4.43
CA ASN A 292 51.22 10.23 -5.79
C ASN A 292 50.75 8.77 -5.85
N GLN A 293 50.89 8.03 -4.75
CA GLN A 293 50.56 6.61 -4.65
C GLN A 293 49.06 6.33 -4.44
N LEU A 294 48.25 7.34 -4.10
CA LEU A 294 46.83 7.18 -3.76
C LEU A 294 45.99 6.68 -4.95
N GLU A 295 45.17 5.66 -4.71
CA GLU A 295 44.14 5.16 -5.63
C GLU A 295 42.74 5.65 -5.26
N ALA A 296 42.47 5.89 -3.98
CA ALA A 296 41.18 6.34 -3.49
C ALA A 296 41.34 7.43 -2.43
N ILE A 297 40.63 8.54 -2.62
CA ILE A 297 40.56 9.64 -1.66
C ILE A 297 39.11 10.04 -1.41
N ASN A 298 38.74 10.09 -0.13
CA ASN A 298 37.44 10.56 0.31
C ASN A 298 37.61 11.69 1.33
N LEU A 299 37.21 12.89 0.96
CA LEU A 299 37.14 14.07 1.82
C LEU A 299 35.69 14.56 1.99
N GLY A 300 34.71 13.75 1.60
CA GLY A 300 33.29 14.10 1.65
C GLY A 300 32.81 14.52 3.04
N ASP A 301 31.71 15.27 3.09
CA ASP A 301 31.10 15.74 4.34
C ASP A 301 32.06 16.57 5.23
N ASN A 302 32.88 17.40 4.59
CA ASN A 302 33.72 18.43 5.23
C ASN A 302 33.32 19.82 4.70
N PRO A 303 32.20 20.42 5.17
CA PRO A 303 31.52 21.54 4.50
C PRO A 303 32.30 22.87 4.41
N ALA A 304 33.48 22.95 5.03
CA ALA A 304 34.36 24.12 5.05
C ALA A 304 35.79 23.77 4.58
N LEU A 305 35.91 22.84 3.61
CA LEU A 305 37.20 22.28 3.20
C LEU A 305 38.20 23.34 2.73
N GLY A 306 37.78 24.41 2.05
CA GLY A 306 38.68 25.49 1.64
C GLY A 306 39.53 25.12 0.40
N SER A 307 40.86 25.16 0.52
CA SER A 307 41.78 24.96 -0.61
C SER A 307 41.86 23.50 -1.06
N MET A 308 41.75 23.23 -2.36
CA MET A 308 41.73 21.88 -2.90
C MET A 308 43.13 21.35 -3.25
N PRO A 309 43.42 20.05 -3.02
CA PRO A 309 44.65 19.43 -3.54
C PRO A 309 44.62 19.31 -5.07
N ASP A 310 45.80 19.36 -5.68
CA ASP A 310 46.01 19.09 -7.10
C ASP A 310 46.17 17.58 -7.32
N PHE A 311 45.25 16.99 -8.09
CA PHE A 311 45.24 15.55 -8.38
C PHE A 311 46.16 15.15 -9.55
N SER A 312 46.85 16.12 -10.17
CA SER A 312 47.68 15.87 -11.37
C SER A 312 48.78 14.83 -11.11
N GLY A 313 49.41 14.85 -9.93
CA GLY A 313 50.47 13.91 -9.54
C GLY A 313 50.00 12.48 -9.23
N MET A 314 48.71 12.29 -8.90
CA MET A 314 48.15 11.01 -8.47
C MET A 314 47.79 10.12 -9.67
N SER A 315 48.78 9.46 -10.28
CA SER A 315 48.58 8.69 -11.51
C SER A 315 47.74 7.42 -11.35
N ARG A 316 47.60 6.89 -10.13
CA ARG A 316 46.84 5.66 -9.85
C ARG A 316 45.40 5.92 -9.39
N LEU A 317 44.97 7.18 -9.39
CA LEU A 317 43.68 7.59 -8.84
C LEU A 317 42.49 6.96 -9.59
N ARG A 318 41.63 6.26 -8.84
CA ARG A 318 40.41 5.59 -9.33
C ARG A 318 39.14 6.12 -8.67
N GLN A 319 39.24 6.64 -7.45
CA GLN A 319 38.09 7.14 -6.69
C GLN A 319 38.39 8.50 -6.04
N VAL A 320 37.51 9.46 -6.28
CA VAL A 320 37.55 10.80 -5.67
C VAL A 320 36.18 11.12 -5.13
N GLN A 321 36.06 11.29 -3.82
CA GLN A 321 34.81 11.67 -3.16
C GLN A 321 35.00 13.00 -2.44
N LEU A 322 34.26 14.01 -2.91
CA LEU A 322 34.30 15.41 -2.46
C LEU A 322 32.88 15.95 -2.25
N ASN A 323 31.89 15.07 -2.06
CA ASN A 323 30.51 15.46 -1.82
C ASN A 323 30.39 16.31 -0.55
N ASN A 324 29.54 17.34 -0.55
CA ASN A 324 29.29 18.16 0.64
C ASN A 324 30.57 18.74 1.29
N THR A 325 31.50 19.22 0.47
CA THR A 325 32.75 19.86 0.92
C THR A 325 32.72 21.38 0.85
N GLY A 326 31.70 21.94 0.19
CA GLY A 326 31.53 23.39 0.03
C GLY A 326 32.39 24.00 -1.08
N ILE A 327 33.07 23.18 -1.88
CA ILE A 327 33.95 23.64 -2.97
C ILE A 327 33.15 24.41 -4.03
N ASP A 328 33.75 25.48 -4.56
CA ASP A 328 33.17 26.32 -5.61
C ASP A 328 33.98 26.33 -6.91
N GLN A 329 35.21 25.81 -6.89
CA GLN A 329 36.08 25.59 -8.05
C GLN A 329 36.16 24.10 -8.40
N TRP A 330 36.33 23.82 -9.70
CA TRP A 330 36.51 22.44 -10.19
C TRP A 330 37.87 21.88 -9.77
N PRO A 331 37.97 20.62 -9.30
CA PRO A 331 39.25 20.02 -8.90
C PRO A 331 40.23 19.86 -10.07
N SER A 332 41.47 20.35 -9.89
CA SER A 332 42.53 20.27 -10.89
C SER A 332 43.07 18.83 -11.06
N GLY A 333 43.53 18.49 -12.27
CA GLY A 333 44.25 17.23 -12.53
C GLY A 333 43.40 15.99 -12.81
N LEU A 334 42.07 16.09 -12.77
CA LEU A 334 41.16 14.96 -13.05
C LEU A 334 41.08 14.57 -14.54
N GLN A 335 41.37 15.51 -15.45
CA GLN A 335 41.17 15.35 -16.91
C GLN A 335 42.06 14.28 -17.55
N ASP A 336 43.20 13.99 -16.92
CA ASP A 336 44.22 13.05 -17.42
C ASP A 336 44.16 11.68 -16.70
N LYS A 337 43.03 11.36 -16.04
CA LYS A 337 42.84 10.13 -15.24
C LYS A 337 41.74 9.22 -15.85
N PRO A 338 42.04 8.44 -16.91
CA PRO A 338 41.04 7.65 -17.62
C PRO A 338 40.49 6.45 -16.81
N ASP A 339 41.19 6.04 -15.75
CA ASP A 339 40.83 4.90 -14.91
C ASP A 339 39.95 5.27 -13.70
N LEU A 340 39.43 6.51 -13.66
CA LEU A 340 38.45 6.94 -12.67
C LEU A 340 37.16 6.14 -12.80
N ILE A 341 36.67 5.64 -11.67
CA ILE A 341 35.45 4.82 -11.56
C ILE A 341 34.40 5.50 -10.69
N ILE A 342 34.81 6.39 -9.79
CA ILE A 342 33.91 7.17 -8.95
C ILE A 342 34.49 8.58 -8.82
N VAL A 343 33.71 9.59 -9.20
CA VAL A 343 34.01 10.99 -8.93
C VAL A 343 32.74 11.62 -8.35
N ASP A 344 32.70 11.85 -7.04
CA ASP A 344 31.54 12.47 -6.41
C ASP A 344 31.83 13.92 -6.06
N LEU A 345 31.22 14.85 -6.80
CA LEU A 345 31.29 16.29 -6.55
C LEU A 345 29.92 16.85 -6.14
N SER A 346 29.00 15.99 -5.70
CA SER A 346 27.63 16.37 -5.37
C SER A 346 27.54 17.29 -4.14
N ASN A 347 26.44 18.03 -4.01
CA ASN A 347 26.12 18.88 -2.86
C ASN A 347 27.21 19.93 -2.54
N ASN A 348 27.77 20.54 -3.59
CA ASN A 348 28.80 21.58 -3.49
C ASN A 348 28.30 22.94 -4.00
N ARG A 349 29.22 23.89 -4.18
CA ARG A 349 28.95 25.25 -4.63
C ARG A 349 29.48 25.51 -6.04
N LEU A 350 29.71 24.46 -6.83
CA LEU A 350 30.20 24.58 -8.21
C LEU A 350 29.19 25.34 -9.06
N LYS A 351 29.70 26.31 -9.83
CA LYS A 351 28.89 27.16 -10.73
C LYS A 351 29.11 26.84 -12.21
N GLU A 352 30.26 26.26 -12.53
CA GLU A 352 30.67 25.92 -13.88
C GLU A 352 31.51 24.64 -13.90
N VAL A 353 31.59 24.04 -15.07
CA VAL A 353 32.40 22.88 -15.40
C VAL A 353 33.42 23.33 -16.44
N PRO A 354 34.72 22.99 -16.31
CA PRO A 354 35.73 23.44 -17.25
C PRO A 354 35.41 23.03 -18.69
N PRO A 355 35.75 23.87 -19.69
CA PRO A 355 35.48 23.56 -21.10
C PRO A 355 36.07 22.22 -21.57
N THR A 356 37.19 21.78 -20.99
CA THR A 356 37.80 20.48 -21.29
C THR A 356 36.89 19.29 -20.99
N PHE A 357 35.97 19.40 -20.03
CA PHE A 357 35.01 18.36 -19.67
C PHE A 357 33.68 18.47 -20.43
N LEU A 358 33.41 19.58 -21.13
CA LEU A 358 32.15 19.80 -21.88
C LEU A 358 32.35 19.83 -23.40
N ASP A 359 33.49 20.32 -23.86
CA ASP A 359 33.86 20.40 -25.27
C ASP A 359 35.30 19.93 -25.51
N PRO A 360 35.63 18.66 -25.19
CA PRO A 360 36.96 18.13 -25.47
C PRO A 360 37.19 17.96 -26.98
N PRO A 361 38.45 18.04 -27.44
CA PRO A 361 38.83 17.67 -28.80
C PRO A 361 38.39 16.24 -29.15
N PRO A 362 38.07 15.92 -30.42
CA PRO A 362 37.56 14.60 -30.81
C PRO A 362 38.40 13.41 -30.35
N LYS A 363 39.73 13.56 -30.31
CA LYS A 363 40.66 12.51 -29.84
C LYS A 363 40.55 12.20 -28.34
N GLN A 364 40.09 13.17 -27.54
CA GLN A 364 39.96 13.06 -26.08
C GLN A 364 38.52 12.81 -25.63
N LEU A 365 37.53 12.95 -26.53
CA LEU A 365 36.10 12.85 -26.22
C LEU A 365 35.75 11.56 -25.47
N LEU A 366 36.24 10.40 -25.92
CA LEU A 366 35.91 9.12 -25.28
C LEU A 366 36.51 9.00 -23.86
N ALA A 367 37.74 9.49 -23.66
CA ALA A 367 38.40 9.44 -22.35
C ALA A 367 37.67 10.34 -21.34
N ILE A 368 37.36 11.59 -21.74
CA ILE A 368 36.57 12.52 -20.92
C ILE A 368 35.15 12.01 -20.69
N ALA A 369 34.51 11.39 -21.69
CA ALA A 369 33.18 10.80 -21.52
C ALA A 369 33.14 9.68 -20.49
N ARG A 370 34.20 8.86 -20.38
CA ARG A 370 34.31 7.84 -19.34
C ARG A 370 34.40 8.46 -17.95
N ILE A 371 35.18 9.54 -17.79
CA ILE A 371 35.29 10.28 -16.54
C ILE A 371 33.94 10.93 -16.17
N ASN A 372 33.31 11.62 -17.11
CA ASN A 372 32.01 12.25 -16.89
C ASN A 372 30.92 11.22 -16.59
N ALA A 373 30.95 10.02 -17.18
CA ALA A 373 29.97 8.97 -16.90
C ALA A 373 29.99 8.51 -15.43
N VAL A 374 31.12 8.66 -14.73
CA VAL A 374 31.25 8.32 -13.31
C VAL A 374 31.27 9.54 -12.38
N THR A 375 31.04 10.73 -12.93
CA THR A 375 31.07 11.98 -12.19
C THR A 375 29.66 12.39 -11.74
N GLN A 376 29.46 12.61 -10.44
CA GLN A 376 28.20 13.07 -9.86
C GLN A 376 28.24 14.57 -9.58
N LEU A 377 27.25 15.30 -10.08
CA LEU A 377 27.18 16.77 -9.96
C LEU A 377 25.91 17.28 -9.27
N ASP A 378 25.03 16.37 -8.82
CA ASP A 378 23.74 16.73 -8.21
C ASP A 378 23.95 17.62 -6.97
N GLY A 379 23.04 18.55 -6.68
CA GLY A 379 23.14 19.47 -5.54
C GLY A 379 24.06 20.69 -5.73
N ASN A 380 24.60 20.93 -6.92
CA ASN A 380 25.39 22.13 -7.26
C ASN A 380 24.55 23.26 -7.86
N ARG A 381 25.03 24.51 -7.72
CA ARG A 381 24.30 25.73 -8.14
C ARG A 381 24.73 26.24 -9.53
N PHE A 382 24.58 25.41 -10.55
CA PHE A 382 24.78 25.84 -11.94
C PHE A 382 23.78 26.92 -12.37
N ALA A 383 24.21 27.85 -13.23
CA ALA A 383 23.34 28.91 -13.75
C ALA A 383 22.15 28.36 -14.56
N ALA A 384 21.06 29.11 -14.62
CA ALA A 384 19.90 28.75 -15.44
C ALA A 384 20.30 28.59 -16.92
N GLY A 385 19.89 27.48 -17.55
CA GLY A 385 20.23 27.16 -18.94
C GLY A 385 21.55 26.41 -19.14
N TYR A 386 22.34 26.19 -18.08
CA TYR A 386 23.59 25.41 -18.16
C TYR A 386 23.37 23.96 -18.63
N GLY A 387 22.17 23.41 -18.37
CA GLY A 387 21.73 22.10 -18.86
C GLY A 387 21.88 21.88 -20.37
N LYS A 388 21.85 22.95 -21.19
CA LYS A 388 22.09 22.85 -22.64
C LYS A 388 23.52 22.37 -22.94
N LYS A 389 24.52 22.85 -22.19
CA LYS A 389 25.92 22.44 -22.38
C LYS A 389 26.11 20.95 -22.08
N PHE A 390 25.48 20.45 -21.02
CA PHE A 390 25.48 19.01 -20.71
C PHE A 390 24.79 18.20 -21.80
N ASP A 391 23.65 18.67 -22.32
CA ASP A 391 22.93 17.97 -23.39
C ASP A 391 23.73 17.94 -24.71
N ASP A 392 24.36 19.04 -25.09
CA ASP A 392 25.22 19.13 -26.29
C ASP A 392 26.42 18.17 -26.19
N PHE A 393 27.04 18.07 -25.00
CA PHE A 393 28.09 17.09 -24.73
C PHE A 393 27.57 15.65 -24.89
N TRP A 394 26.48 15.29 -24.21
CA TRP A 394 25.93 13.94 -24.27
C TRP A 394 25.42 13.55 -25.66
N ARG A 395 24.97 14.52 -26.46
CA ARG A 395 24.59 14.32 -27.87
C ARG A 395 25.78 14.00 -28.76
N ARG A 396 26.96 14.58 -28.49
CA ARG A 396 28.20 14.19 -29.18
C ARG A 396 28.68 12.80 -28.75
N VAL A 397 28.57 12.49 -27.46
CA VAL A 397 28.94 11.17 -26.93
C VAL A 397 28.04 10.08 -27.51
N SER A 398 26.73 10.32 -27.67
CA SER A 398 25.80 9.31 -28.21
C SER A 398 26.13 8.86 -29.64
N ALA A 399 26.78 9.71 -30.43
CA ALA A 399 27.23 9.36 -31.78
C ALA A 399 28.44 8.39 -31.79
N VAL A 400 29.21 8.32 -30.70
CA VAL A 400 30.48 7.56 -30.64
C VAL A 400 30.43 6.41 -29.64
N ALA A 401 29.76 6.60 -28.50
CA ALA A 401 29.69 5.67 -27.37
C ALA A 401 28.29 5.71 -26.71
N PRO A 402 27.24 5.21 -27.37
CA PRO A 402 25.86 5.26 -26.89
C PRO A 402 25.60 4.49 -25.58
N GLU A 403 26.49 3.58 -25.20
CA GLU A 403 26.44 2.81 -23.96
C GLU A 403 26.67 3.66 -22.70
N LEU A 404 27.43 4.76 -22.82
CA LEU A 404 27.77 5.64 -21.68
C LEU A 404 26.59 6.52 -21.22
N LEU A 405 25.51 6.60 -22.00
CA LEU A 405 24.33 7.40 -21.66
C LEU A 405 23.43 6.79 -20.57
N THR A 406 23.72 5.56 -20.16
CA THR A 406 22.89 4.83 -19.19
C THR A 406 23.06 5.32 -17.75
N HIS A 407 24.24 5.82 -17.37
CA HIS A 407 24.62 6.13 -15.99
C HIS A 407 25.02 7.61 -15.79
N THR A 408 24.36 8.56 -16.46
CA THR A 408 24.85 9.95 -16.46
C THR A 408 24.30 10.77 -15.29
N ASN A 409 25.01 10.75 -14.16
CA ASN A 409 24.80 11.72 -13.05
C ASN A 409 25.55 13.05 -13.26
N PHE A 410 26.29 13.16 -14.37
CA PHE A 410 26.92 14.39 -14.84
C PHE A 410 25.91 15.24 -15.62
N ASP A 411 25.02 15.87 -14.87
CA ASP A 411 24.05 16.84 -15.36
C ASP A 411 23.70 17.81 -14.22
N SER A 412 22.98 18.88 -14.55
CA SER A 412 22.35 19.75 -13.57
C SER A 412 21.05 19.14 -13.04
N ASP A 413 20.75 19.35 -11.75
CA ASP A 413 19.50 18.88 -11.09
C ASP A 413 18.21 19.30 -11.80
N ASN A 414 18.26 20.42 -12.52
CA ASN A 414 17.12 21.02 -13.19
C ASN A 414 17.18 20.90 -14.72
N SER A 415 18.00 19.98 -15.24
CA SER A 415 18.05 19.70 -16.68
C SER A 415 16.70 19.21 -17.18
N VAL A 416 16.41 19.45 -18.46
CA VAL A 416 15.14 19.01 -19.05
C VAL A 416 15.02 17.49 -19.04
N ALA A 417 16.14 16.78 -19.20
CA ALA A 417 16.19 15.32 -19.11
C ALA A 417 15.89 14.80 -17.70
N ARG A 418 16.48 15.41 -16.66
CA ARG A 418 16.18 15.10 -15.25
C ARG A 418 14.72 15.39 -14.88
N ARG A 419 14.19 16.54 -15.33
CA ARG A 419 12.77 16.90 -15.13
C ARG A 419 11.82 15.90 -15.79
N TYR A 420 12.11 15.50 -17.03
CA TYR A 420 11.35 14.46 -17.72
C TYR A 420 11.46 13.10 -17.02
N GLN A 421 12.65 12.71 -16.55
CA GLN A 421 12.86 11.47 -15.80
C GLN A 421 12.04 11.43 -14.50
N ARG A 422 11.89 12.55 -13.78
CA ARG A 422 11.03 12.62 -12.58
C ARG A 422 9.56 12.35 -12.89
N LEU A 423 9.09 12.73 -14.08
CA LEU A 423 7.73 12.42 -14.54
C LEU A 423 7.59 10.95 -14.95
N PHE A 424 8.65 10.35 -15.49
CA PHE A 424 8.68 8.98 -16.02
C PHE A 424 9.82 8.16 -15.40
N PRO A 425 9.73 7.78 -14.12
CA PRO A 425 10.83 7.15 -13.39
C PRO A 425 11.21 5.76 -13.94
N GLY A 426 10.30 5.08 -14.63
CA GLY A 426 10.59 3.82 -15.33
C GLY A 426 11.53 3.97 -16.54
N LYS A 427 11.85 5.20 -16.99
CA LYS A 427 12.78 5.45 -18.09
C LYS A 427 14.18 5.77 -17.58
N ASN A 428 15.18 5.12 -18.16
CA ASN A 428 16.58 5.46 -17.91
C ASN A 428 16.96 6.77 -18.64
N MET A 429 18.10 7.37 -18.27
CA MET A 429 18.50 8.68 -18.80
C MET A 429 18.71 8.67 -20.32
N LYS A 430 19.20 7.54 -20.87
CA LYS A 430 19.33 7.34 -22.32
C LYS A 430 17.97 7.46 -23.02
N GLN A 431 16.96 6.71 -22.57
CA GLN A 431 15.61 6.75 -23.14
C GLN A 431 14.97 8.15 -23.02
N CYS A 432 15.20 8.83 -21.90
CA CYS A 432 14.75 10.21 -21.71
C CYS A 432 15.37 11.14 -22.75
N ARG A 433 16.71 11.10 -22.93
CA ARG A 433 17.40 11.94 -23.91
C ARG A 433 17.01 11.62 -25.34
N GLU A 434 16.96 10.34 -25.73
CA GLU A 434 16.55 9.92 -27.07
C GLU A 434 15.14 10.40 -27.41
N TYR A 435 14.20 10.33 -26.46
CA TYR A 435 12.87 10.88 -26.65
C TYR A 435 12.92 12.41 -26.84
N LEU A 436 13.62 13.12 -25.97
CA LEU A 436 13.70 14.59 -26.03
C LEU A 436 14.41 15.08 -27.31
N TRP A 437 15.41 14.35 -27.80
CA TRP A 437 16.12 14.67 -29.05
C TRP A 437 15.31 14.36 -30.31
N SER A 438 14.27 13.53 -30.22
CA SER A 438 13.36 13.30 -31.34
C SER A 438 12.32 14.41 -31.54
N LEU A 439 12.20 15.33 -30.56
CA LEU A 439 11.35 16.50 -30.63
C LEU A 439 12.12 17.73 -31.14
N ASP A 440 11.41 18.68 -31.74
CA ASP A 440 12.00 19.95 -32.17
C ASP A 440 12.55 20.72 -30.95
N ALA A 441 13.76 21.28 -31.07
CA ALA A 441 14.49 21.90 -29.95
C ALA A 441 13.69 22.98 -29.21
N ASP A 442 12.89 23.77 -29.93
CA ASP A 442 12.06 24.84 -29.37
C ASP A 442 10.81 24.30 -28.64
N THR A 443 10.41 23.06 -28.93
CA THR A 443 9.20 22.43 -28.37
C THR A 443 9.49 21.61 -27.11
N VAL A 444 10.71 21.12 -26.94
CA VAL A 444 11.13 20.23 -25.83
C VAL A 444 10.77 20.81 -24.46
N VAL A 445 11.18 22.06 -24.18
CA VAL A 445 10.94 22.70 -22.88
C VAL A 445 9.45 22.95 -22.65
N ILE A 446 8.73 23.33 -23.70
CA ILE A 446 7.27 23.58 -23.66
C ILE A 446 6.55 22.28 -23.35
N LYS A 447 6.92 21.19 -24.03
CA LYS A 447 6.31 19.87 -23.83
C LYS A 447 6.53 19.35 -22.43
N VAL A 448 7.76 19.40 -21.90
CA VAL A 448 8.05 18.96 -20.51
C VAL A 448 7.30 19.82 -19.50
N ARG A 449 7.27 21.15 -19.66
CA ARG A 449 6.50 22.04 -18.78
C ARG A 449 5.00 21.75 -18.83
N SER A 450 4.47 21.42 -20.00
CA SER A 450 3.07 20.99 -20.16
C SER A 450 2.79 19.71 -19.40
N LEU A 451 3.65 18.69 -19.52
CA LEU A 451 3.51 17.43 -18.79
C LEU A 451 3.63 17.61 -17.27
N GLU A 452 4.53 18.47 -16.79
CA GLU A 452 4.62 18.79 -15.35
C GLU A 452 3.35 19.44 -14.82
N ARG A 453 2.77 20.38 -15.58
CA ARG A 453 1.51 21.04 -15.22
C ARG A 453 0.36 20.03 -15.21
N GLU A 454 0.27 19.21 -16.24
CA GLU A 454 -0.73 18.16 -16.38
C GLU A 454 -0.63 17.15 -15.21
N PHE A 455 0.57 16.66 -14.91
CA PHE A 455 0.81 15.74 -13.79
C PHE A 455 0.42 16.35 -12.45
N LYS A 456 0.75 17.64 -12.22
CA LYS A 456 0.38 18.34 -11.00
C LYS A 456 -1.14 18.47 -10.85
N VAL A 457 -1.85 18.77 -11.94
CA VAL A 457 -3.33 18.84 -11.94
C VAL A 457 -3.93 17.46 -11.68
N LEU A 458 -3.44 16.42 -12.38
CA LEU A 458 -3.88 15.04 -12.17
C LEU A 458 -3.69 14.60 -10.72
N LYS A 459 -2.50 14.80 -10.15
CA LYS A 459 -2.20 14.41 -8.77
C LYS A 459 -3.18 15.08 -7.81
N ARG A 460 -3.40 16.39 -7.96
CA ARG A 460 -4.37 17.14 -7.14
C ARG A 460 -5.79 16.57 -7.24
N GLN A 461 -6.28 16.33 -8.46
CA GLN A 461 -7.63 15.77 -8.70
C GLN A 461 -7.79 14.39 -8.05
N LEU A 462 -6.74 13.56 -8.11
CA LEU A 462 -6.75 12.25 -7.48
C LEU A 462 -6.69 12.34 -5.95
N ASP A 463 -5.85 13.22 -5.40
CA ASP A 463 -5.73 13.44 -3.95
C ASP A 463 -7.07 13.94 -3.36
N ASP A 464 -7.73 14.89 -4.05
CA ASP A 464 -9.05 15.42 -3.68
C ASP A 464 -10.13 14.32 -3.70
N TRP A 465 -10.10 13.45 -4.70
CA TRP A 465 -11.02 12.30 -4.81
C TRP A 465 -10.73 11.22 -3.76
N VAL A 466 -9.46 10.91 -3.50
CA VAL A 466 -9.05 9.96 -2.46
C VAL A 466 -9.57 10.42 -1.10
N PHE A 467 -9.44 11.71 -0.80
CA PHE A 467 -9.96 12.30 0.43
C PHE A 467 -11.49 12.26 0.49
N SER A 468 -12.17 12.84 -0.49
CA SER A 468 -13.62 13.09 -0.42
C SER A 468 -14.48 11.85 -0.72
N GLY A 469 -13.98 10.94 -1.57
CA GLY A 469 -14.74 9.82 -2.12
C GLY A 469 -15.81 10.20 -3.15
N GLY A 470 -15.87 11.48 -3.56
CA GLY A 470 -16.77 11.98 -4.60
C GLY A 470 -16.01 12.61 -5.76
N GLY A 471 -16.59 12.57 -6.97
CA GLY A 471 -16.12 13.35 -8.12
C GLY A 471 -16.71 14.77 -8.09
N ASN A 472 -16.05 15.73 -8.75
CA ASN A 472 -16.45 17.14 -8.80
C ASN A 472 -17.88 17.35 -9.34
N ARG A 473 -18.37 16.46 -10.21
CA ARG A 473 -19.74 16.47 -10.73
C ARG A 473 -20.81 15.93 -9.78
N GLY A 474 -20.41 15.27 -8.69
CA GLY A 474 -21.31 14.66 -7.70
C GLY A 474 -21.92 15.63 -6.69
N GLY A 475 -21.51 16.90 -6.73
CA GLY A 475 -21.86 17.90 -5.71
C GLY A 475 -21.04 17.74 -4.43
N TYR A 476 -21.31 18.61 -3.46
CA TYR A 476 -20.58 18.62 -2.21
C TYR A 476 -20.89 17.38 -1.35
N ILE A 477 -19.84 16.60 -1.03
CA ILE A 477 -19.90 15.49 -0.08
C ILE A 477 -19.82 16.03 1.35
N ARG A 478 -20.87 15.78 2.13
CA ARG A 478 -20.99 16.16 3.54
C ARG A 478 -20.09 15.34 4.47
N ALA A 479 -19.87 15.86 5.68
CA ALA A 479 -18.98 15.29 6.70
C ALA A 479 -19.42 13.89 7.17
N ASP A 480 -20.73 13.65 7.29
CA ASP A 480 -21.29 12.33 7.62
C ASP A 480 -21.00 11.29 6.53
N GLN A 481 -21.15 11.69 5.27
CA GLN A 481 -20.85 10.84 4.12
C GLN A 481 -19.34 10.61 3.95
N LEU A 482 -18.50 11.60 4.28
CA LEU A 482 -17.04 11.47 4.33
C LEU A 482 -16.59 10.37 5.29
N ALA A 483 -17.21 10.27 6.47
CA ALA A 483 -16.91 9.21 7.44
C ALA A 483 -17.28 7.81 6.89
N LEU A 484 -18.40 7.68 6.19
CA LEU A 484 -18.77 6.44 5.48
C LEU A 484 -17.78 6.13 4.35
N ASN A 485 -17.36 7.14 3.59
CA ASN A 485 -16.43 6.99 2.48
C ASN A 485 -15.00 6.65 2.94
N ALA A 486 -14.64 6.90 4.21
CA ALA A 486 -13.33 6.58 4.76
C ALA A 486 -13.02 5.07 4.71
N GLN A 487 -14.04 4.21 4.83
CA GLN A 487 -13.90 2.75 4.75
C GLN A 487 -13.33 2.27 3.40
N ILE A 488 -13.53 3.05 2.34
CA ILE A 488 -13.14 2.74 0.96
C ILE A 488 -11.85 3.48 0.56
N ARG A 489 -11.28 4.30 1.45
CA ARG A 489 -10.11 5.15 1.14
C ARG A 489 -8.92 4.35 0.60
N THR A 490 -8.67 3.16 1.13
CA THR A 490 -7.59 2.27 0.67
C THR A 490 -7.75 1.85 -0.79
N ASP A 491 -8.98 1.53 -1.22
CA ASP A 491 -9.27 1.17 -2.61
C ASP A 491 -9.07 2.39 -3.53
N ARG A 492 -9.41 3.60 -3.07
CA ARG A 492 -9.15 4.85 -3.80
C ARG A 492 -7.67 5.15 -3.93
N VAL A 493 -6.88 4.97 -2.87
CA VAL A 493 -5.41 5.12 -2.92
C VAL A 493 -4.83 4.14 -3.95
N THR A 494 -5.29 2.88 -3.91
CA THR A 494 -4.87 1.87 -4.88
C THR A 494 -5.20 2.27 -6.32
N ALA A 495 -6.42 2.76 -6.57
CA ALA A 495 -6.81 3.25 -7.89
C ALA A 495 -6.02 4.48 -8.31
N SER A 496 -5.80 5.46 -7.43
CA SER A 496 -4.97 6.65 -7.68
C SER A 496 -3.58 6.24 -8.15
N ASN A 497 -2.93 5.31 -7.45
CA ASN A 497 -1.61 4.79 -7.82
C ASN A 497 -1.63 4.10 -9.20
N ARG A 498 -2.66 3.30 -9.51
CA ARG A 498 -2.81 2.66 -10.84
C ARG A 498 -3.02 3.69 -11.95
N ILE A 499 -3.81 4.73 -11.71
CA ILE A 499 -4.03 5.84 -12.67
C ILE A 499 -2.72 6.61 -12.91
N ILE A 500 -1.99 6.94 -11.85
CA ILE A 500 -0.68 7.62 -11.94
C ILE A 500 0.31 6.75 -12.73
N SER A 501 0.42 5.47 -12.40
CA SER A 501 1.33 4.54 -13.09
C SER A 501 0.96 4.38 -14.57
N CYS A 502 -0.34 4.34 -14.90
CA CYS A 502 -0.81 4.31 -16.28
C CYS A 502 -0.50 5.60 -17.05
N TRP A 503 -0.67 6.77 -16.43
CA TRP A 503 -0.26 8.05 -17.02
C TRP A 503 1.26 8.08 -17.28
N ARG A 504 2.04 7.53 -16.35
CA ARG A 504 3.51 7.34 -16.47
C ARG A 504 3.93 6.26 -17.48
N ARG A 505 2.98 5.55 -18.10
CA ARG A 505 3.22 4.49 -19.09
C ARG A 505 4.00 3.29 -18.53
N GLU A 506 3.81 3.00 -17.25
CA GLU A 506 4.43 1.87 -16.55
C GLU A 506 3.54 0.60 -16.61
N GLY A 507 2.31 0.74 -17.08
CA GLY A 507 1.35 -0.36 -17.22
C GLY A 507 1.64 -1.28 -18.42
N PRO A 508 1.01 -2.48 -18.44
CA PRO A 508 1.22 -3.45 -19.51
C PRO A 508 0.60 -3.01 -20.85
N GLN A 509 1.20 -3.45 -21.94
CA GLN A 509 0.67 -3.31 -23.30
C GLN A 509 -0.47 -4.32 -23.50
N ALA A 510 -1.66 -3.85 -23.87
CA ALA A 510 -2.77 -4.71 -24.27
C ALA A 510 -2.65 -5.12 -25.74
N HIS A 511 -3.08 -6.35 -26.02
CA HIS A 511 -3.09 -6.94 -27.35
C HIS A 511 -4.49 -7.45 -27.69
N ALA A 512 -4.94 -7.23 -28.92
CA ALA A 512 -6.16 -7.86 -29.44
C ALA A 512 -5.99 -9.38 -29.58
N HIS A 513 -7.09 -10.09 -29.86
CA HIS A 513 -7.09 -11.56 -30.02
C HIS A 513 -6.16 -12.06 -31.14
N ASP A 514 -5.82 -11.20 -32.11
CA ASP A 514 -4.87 -11.48 -33.19
C ASP A 514 -3.41 -11.11 -32.83
N GLY A 515 -3.15 -10.67 -31.59
CA GLY A 515 -1.83 -10.25 -31.10
C GLY A 515 -1.47 -8.80 -31.40
N THR A 516 -2.31 -8.04 -32.13
CA THR A 516 -2.02 -6.64 -32.45
C THR A 516 -2.07 -5.75 -31.20
N PRO A 517 -1.09 -4.86 -30.97
CA PRO A 517 -1.09 -3.97 -29.81
C PRO A 517 -2.22 -2.92 -29.95
N ILE A 518 -3.04 -2.79 -28.92
CA ILE A 518 -4.21 -1.87 -28.94
C ILE A 518 -4.03 -0.62 -28.06
N GLY A 519 -2.94 -0.55 -27.30
CA GLY A 519 -2.61 0.53 -26.36
C GLY A 519 -2.29 -0.03 -24.97
N LEU A 520 -2.01 0.84 -23.99
CA LEU A 520 -1.81 0.38 -22.61
C LEU A 520 -3.12 -0.06 -21.95
N GLU A 521 -3.00 -0.92 -20.94
CA GLU A 521 -4.12 -1.32 -20.10
C GLU A 521 -4.16 -0.52 -18.79
N LEU A 522 -5.36 -0.03 -18.45
CA LEU A 522 -5.69 0.46 -17.11
C LEU A 522 -6.72 -0.48 -16.48
N ASP A 523 -6.33 -1.19 -15.44
CA ASP A 523 -7.21 -2.11 -14.71
C ASP A 523 -7.50 -1.60 -13.29
N LEU A 524 -8.72 -1.13 -13.06
CA LEU A 524 -9.24 -0.73 -11.74
C LEU A 524 -10.24 -1.76 -11.18
N SER A 525 -10.32 -2.95 -11.78
CA SER A 525 -11.31 -3.96 -11.42
C SER A 525 -11.13 -4.46 -9.99
N ASN A 526 -12.25 -4.88 -9.39
CA ASN A 526 -12.35 -5.41 -8.02
C ASN A 526 -12.00 -4.42 -6.90
N LEU A 527 -11.95 -3.12 -7.21
CA LEU A 527 -11.87 -2.06 -6.21
C LEU A 527 -13.29 -1.55 -5.92
N ARG A 528 -13.69 -1.43 -4.64
CA ARG A 528 -15.06 -1.03 -4.28
C ARG A 528 -15.23 0.48 -4.41
N LEU A 529 -15.35 0.98 -5.63
CA LEU A 529 -15.37 2.41 -5.95
C LEU A 529 -16.75 2.81 -6.52
N PRO A 530 -17.66 3.35 -5.69
CA PRO A 530 -19.00 3.74 -6.15
C PRO A 530 -18.96 4.89 -7.16
N SER A 531 -17.85 5.63 -7.22
CA SER A 531 -17.56 6.69 -8.18
C SER A 531 -16.07 6.69 -8.57
N LEU A 532 -15.75 7.31 -9.71
CA LEU A 532 -14.40 7.57 -10.19
C LEU A 532 -14.11 9.08 -10.21
N PRO A 533 -12.83 9.49 -10.18
CA PRO A 533 -12.45 10.90 -10.18
C PRO A 533 -12.76 11.56 -11.53
N ASP A 534 -13.15 12.83 -11.49
CA ASP A 534 -13.13 13.68 -12.68
C ASP A 534 -11.69 14.13 -12.93
N ILE A 535 -11.14 13.78 -14.09
CA ILE A 535 -9.74 14.04 -14.43
C ILE A 535 -9.61 14.78 -15.75
N ASP A 536 -8.63 15.68 -15.84
CA ASP A 536 -8.38 16.47 -17.04
C ASP A 536 -7.19 15.98 -17.88
N ALA A 537 -6.37 15.08 -17.32
CA ALA A 537 -5.18 14.56 -17.97
C ALA A 537 -5.48 13.71 -19.22
N ASP A 538 -4.49 13.62 -20.10
CA ASP A 538 -4.58 12.91 -21.37
C ASP A 538 -4.25 11.41 -21.20
N PHE A 539 -5.19 10.55 -21.62
CA PHE A 539 -5.05 9.09 -21.63
C PHE A 539 -5.21 8.50 -23.05
N THR A 540 -4.90 9.27 -24.09
CA THR A 540 -4.94 8.83 -25.51
C THR A 540 -4.11 7.58 -25.81
N HIS A 541 -3.09 7.27 -24.99
CA HIS A 541 -2.26 6.06 -25.12
C HIS A 541 -2.91 4.78 -24.55
N VAL A 542 -4.05 4.88 -23.88
CA VAL A 542 -4.76 3.74 -23.28
C VAL A 542 -5.68 3.09 -24.31
N GLY A 543 -5.53 1.77 -24.47
CA GLY A 543 -6.28 0.94 -25.41
C GLY A 543 -7.29 0.01 -24.76
N SER A 544 -7.04 -0.38 -23.50
CA SER A 544 -7.86 -1.31 -22.73
C SER A 544 -8.19 -0.67 -21.38
N LEU A 545 -9.48 -0.51 -21.08
CA LEU A 545 -9.95 0.01 -19.80
C LEU A 545 -10.84 -1.03 -19.12
N LYS A 546 -10.39 -1.53 -17.97
CA LYS A 546 -11.09 -2.52 -17.17
C LYS A 546 -11.58 -1.91 -15.87
N LEU A 547 -12.89 -1.88 -15.71
CA LEU A 547 -13.62 -1.31 -14.58
C LEU A 547 -14.62 -2.34 -14.04
N VAL A 548 -14.20 -3.62 -13.95
CA VAL A 548 -15.09 -4.74 -13.64
C VAL A 548 -15.29 -4.86 -12.13
N ASN A 549 -16.52 -5.12 -11.69
CA ASN A 549 -16.82 -5.38 -10.28
C ASN A 549 -16.36 -4.25 -9.34
N MET A 550 -16.76 -3.01 -9.66
CA MET A 550 -16.37 -1.82 -8.90
C MET A 550 -17.51 -1.21 -8.07
N HIS A 551 -18.73 -1.74 -8.16
CA HIS A 551 -19.94 -1.15 -7.59
C HIS A 551 -20.26 0.25 -8.11
N LEU A 552 -19.88 0.56 -9.36
CA LEU A 552 -20.24 1.83 -10.01
C LEU A 552 -21.76 1.90 -10.16
N SER A 553 -22.39 2.86 -9.49
CA SER A 553 -23.86 3.06 -9.53
C SER A 553 -24.28 4.12 -10.55
N THR A 554 -23.36 5.01 -10.91
CA THR A 554 -23.54 6.06 -11.91
C THR A 554 -22.43 5.98 -12.96
N SER A 555 -22.70 6.47 -14.17
CA SER A 555 -21.68 6.54 -15.21
C SER A 555 -20.57 7.54 -14.81
N PRO A 556 -19.30 7.12 -14.75
CA PRO A 556 -18.20 8.01 -14.39
C PRO A 556 -17.75 8.86 -15.59
N GLU A 557 -18.63 9.77 -16.04
CA GLU A 557 -18.44 10.49 -17.30
C GLU A 557 -17.20 11.40 -17.33
N GLY A 558 -16.90 12.11 -16.23
CA GLY A 558 -15.69 12.94 -16.18
C GLY A 558 -14.39 12.14 -16.23
N PHE A 559 -14.45 10.84 -15.90
CA PHE A 559 -13.34 9.91 -16.11
C PHE A 559 -13.32 9.36 -17.55
N LEU A 560 -14.43 8.76 -18.00
CA LEU A 560 -14.50 8.05 -19.29
C LEU A 560 -14.24 8.96 -20.51
N THR A 561 -14.59 10.25 -20.43
CA THR A 561 -14.37 11.22 -21.51
C THR A 561 -12.90 11.46 -21.87
N ARG A 562 -11.95 11.06 -21.00
CA ARG A 562 -10.51 11.12 -21.30
C ARG A 562 -9.97 9.90 -22.06
N PHE A 563 -10.77 8.85 -22.21
CA PHE A 563 -10.39 7.56 -22.80
C PHE A 563 -10.99 7.38 -24.22
N ARG A 564 -10.88 8.40 -25.08
CA ARG A 564 -11.58 8.44 -26.39
C ARG A 564 -11.05 7.43 -27.43
N HIS A 565 -9.81 6.97 -27.27
CA HIS A 565 -9.14 6.09 -28.23
C HIS A 565 -9.17 4.60 -27.85
N ILE A 566 -9.87 4.24 -26.76
CA ILE A 566 -9.92 2.85 -26.30
C ILE A 566 -10.51 1.91 -27.35
N ARG A 567 -10.01 0.69 -27.34
CA ARG A 567 -10.48 -0.43 -28.15
C ARG A 567 -11.32 -1.39 -27.33
N TRP A 568 -11.00 -1.57 -26.04
CA TRP A 568 -11.73 -2.42 -25.11
C TRP A 568 -12.22 -1.63 -23.90
N LEU A 569 -13.52 -1.71 -23.63
CA LEU A 569 -14.15 -1.15 -22.42
C LEU A 569 -14.91 -2.25 -21.70
N GLN A 570 -14.48 -2.56 -20.48
CA GLN A 570 -15.13 -3.55 -19.61
C GLN A 570 -15.68 -2.88 -18.36
N LEU A 571 -17.00 -2.85 -18.23
CA LEU A 571 -17.77 -2.26 -17.14
C LEU A 571 -18.71 -3.31 -16.51
N SER A 572 -18.39 -4.60 -16.69
CA SER A 572 -19.13 -5.76 -16.20
C SER A 572 -19.29 -5.76 -14.67
N ARG A 573 -20.40 -6.33 -14.19
CA ARG A 573 -20.68 -6.53 -12.75
C ARG A 573 -20.65 -5.23 -11.94
N ASN A 574 -21.17 -4.15 -12.51
CA ASN A 574 -21.41 -2.90 -11.79
C ASN A 574 -22.92 -2.73 -11.55
N GLN A 575 -23.35 -1.52 -11.19
CA GLN A 575 -24.74 -1.17 -10.90
C GLN A 575 -25.21 -0.03 -11.82
N LEU A 576 -24.62 0.07 -13.01
CA LEU A 576 -24.95 1.11 -13.98
C LEU A 576 -26.38 0.94 -14.48
N ARG A 577 -27.11 2.06 -14.56
CA ARG A 577 -28.52 2.08 -14.99
C ARG A 577 -28.75 2.64 -16.38
N GLU A 578 -27.74 3.35 -16.89
CA GLU A 578 -27.76 4.00 -18.18
C GLU A 578 -26.50 3.64 -18.94
N LEU A 579 -26.57 3.71 -20.27
CA LEU A 579 -25.40 3.59 -21.13
C LEU A 579 -24.50 4.83 -20.93
N PRO A 580 -23.21 4.67 -20.60
CA PRO A 580 -22.29 5.80 -20.49
C PRO A 580 -22.26 6.69 -21.76
N PRO A 581 -22.60 7.99 -21.66
CA PRO A 581 -22.58 8.89 -22.82
C PRO A 581 -21.24 8.94 -23.55
N ALA A 582 -20.11 8.83 -22.83
CA ALA A 582 -18.76 8.80 -23.39
C ALA A 582 -18.56 7.75 -24.50
N ILE A 583 -19.36 6.66 -24.52
CA ILE A 583 -19.31 5.63 -25.58
C ILE A 583 -19.59 6.24 -26.96
N GLY A 584 -20.40 7.30 -27.04
CA GLY A 584 -20.65 8.03 -28.27
C GLY A 584 -19.39 8.66 -28.90
N GLU A 585 -18.36 8.95 -28.11
CA GLU A 585 -17.09 9.50 -28.60
C GLU A 585 -16.03 8.43 -28.88
N MET A 586 -16.24 7.19 -28.44
CA MET A 586 -15.29 6.06 -28.56
C MET A 586 -15.40 5.37 -29.94
N ASN A 587 -15.07 6.09 -31.01
CA ASN A 587 -15.32 5.66 -32.40
C ASN A 587 -14.53 4.43 -32.86
N GLY A 588 -13.50 4.00 -32.11
CA GLY A 588 -12.72 2.80 -32.44
C GLY A 588 -12.96 1.63 -31.49
N LEU A 589 -14.03 1.66 -30.69
CA LEU A 589 -14.35 0.60 -29.75
C LEU A 589 -14.62 -0.72 -30.50
N THR A 590 -13.95 -1.79 -30.08
CA THR A 590 -14.06 -3.13 -30.68
C THR A 590 -14.70 -4.14 -29.72
N LEU A 591 -14.56 -3.94 -28.41
CA LEU A 591 -15.20 -4.76 -27.39
C LEU A 591 -15.85 -3.83 -26.35
N LEU A 592 -17.15 -4.04 -26.14
CA LEU A 592 -17.91 -3.39 -25.07
C LEU A 592 -18.56 -4.46 -24.21
N SER A 593 -18.14 -4.53 -22.95
CA SER A 593 -18.74 -5.42 -21.96
C SER A 593 -19.41 -4.62 -20.85
N LEU A 594 -20.72 -4.79 -20.73
CA LEU A 594 -21.62 -4.12 -19.79
C LEU A 594 -22.52 -5.15 -19.08
N ASP A 595 -22.09 -6.41 -19.04
CA ASP A 595 -22.88 -7.47 -18.45
C ASP A 595 -23.09 -7.30 -16.95
N SER A 596 -24.17 -7.90 -16.45
CA SER A 596 -24.50 -7.92 -15.02
C SER A 596 -24.59 -6.52 -14.42
N ASN A 597 -25.24 -5.59 -15.14
CA ASN A 597 -25.60 -4.25 -14.69
C ASN A 597 -27.14 -4.10 -14.64
N ASN A 598 -27.64 -2.87 -14.51
CA ASN A 598 -29.06 -2.51 -14.45
C ASN A 598 -29.47 -1.58 -15.61
N ILE A 599 -28.81 -1.68 -16.76
CA ILE A 599 -28.93 -0.72 -17.86
C ILE A 599 -30.31 -0.80 -18.50
N THR A 600 -30.91 0.36 -18.75
CA THR A 600 -32.08 0.55 -19.62
C THR A 600 -31.68 1.36 -20.85
N LEU A 601 -32.04 0.88 -22.05
CA LEU A 601 -31.81 1.62 -23.28
C LEU A 601 -33.04 2.45 -23.67
N THR A 602 -32.77 3.68 -24.10
CA THR A 602 -33.72 4.53 -24.82
C THR A 602 -33.45 4.41 -26.32
N THR A 603 -34.36 4.91 -27.15
CA THR A 603 -34.16 4.93 -28.61
C THR A 603 -32.86 5.66 -28.99
N ASP A 604 -32.50 6.72 -28.26
CA ASP A 604 -31.29 7.48 -28.53
C ASP A 604 -30.03 6.74 -28.08
N THR A 605 -30.01 6.11 -26.90
CA THR A 605 -28.83 5.34 -26.46
C THR A 605 -28.64 4.04 -27.25
N ALA A 606 -29.73 3.43 -27.72
CA ALA A 606 -29.66 2.33 -28.69
C ALA A 606 -29.04 2.77 -30.02
N ARG A 607 -29.35 3.98 -30.51
CA ARG A 607 -28.73 4.56 -31.71
C ARG A 607 -27.24 4.83 -31.51
N VAL A 608 -26.81 5.25 -30.31
CA VAL A 608 -25.39 5.41 -29.99
C VAL A 608 -24.64 4.09 -30.19
N LEU A 609 -25.16 2.98 -29.66
CA LEU A 609 -24.56 1.65 -29.86
C LEU A 609 -24.55 1.24 -31.34
N ALA A 610 -25.66 1.44 -32.06
CA ALA A 610 -25.76 1.13 -33.49
C ALA A 610 -24.73 1.90 -34.34
N SER A 611 -24.34 3.11 -33.91
CA SER A 611 -23.34 3.93 -34.59
C SER A 611 -21.88 3.48 -34.39
N ARG A 612 -21.62 2.50 -33.50
CA ARG A 612 -20.27 1.98 -33.21
C ARG A 612 -19.90 0.89 -34.20
N THR A 613 -19.67 1.27 -35.46
CA THR A 613 -19.45 0.36 -36.58
C THR A 613 -18.20 -0.52 -36.46
N THR A 614 -17.26 -0.17 -35.57
CA THR A 614 -16.04 -0.94 -35.28
C THR A 614 -16.22 -2.04 -34.24
N LEU A 615 -17.40 -2.16 -33.62
CA LEU A 615 -17.67 -3.19 -32.62
C LEU A 615 -17.55 -4.60 -33.22
N ARG A 616 -16.89 -5.47 -32.47
CA ARG A 616 -16.73 -6.90 -32.75
C ARG A 616 -17.34 -7.77 -31.65
N GLY A 617 -17.42 -7.25 -30.42
CA GLY A 617 -18.06 -7.93 -29.29
C GLY A 617 -18.94 -6.97 -28.50
N LEU A 618 -20.19 -7.38 -28.25
CA LEU A 618 -21.12 -6.69 -27.36
C LEU A 618 -21.72 -7.66 -26.33
N GLU A 619 -21.46 -7.40 -25.06
CA GLU A 619 -21.94 -8.19 -23.93
C GLU A 619 -22.83 -7.35 -23.04
N LEU A 620 -24.13 -7.65 -23.04
CA LEU A 620 -25.15 -6.94 -22.27
C LEU A 620 -25.96 -7.89 -21.37
N GLN A 621 -25.54 -9.15 -21.23
CA GLN A 621 -26.28 -10.15 -20.47
C GLN A 621 -26.55 -9.73 -19.03
N GLY A 622 -27.71 -10.10 -18.49
CA GLY A 622 -28.08 -9.81 -17.10
C GLY A 622 -28.63 -8.40 -16.85
N ASN A 623 -28.68 -7.52 -17.84
CA ASN A 623 -29.37 -6.22 -17.74
C ASN A 623 -30.89 -6.37 -17.87
N ARG A 624 -31.56 -6.90 -16.85
CA ARG A 624 -33.00 -7.32 -16.90
C ARG A 624 -34.01 -6.24 -17.33
N GLN A 625 -33.61 -4.97 -17.29
CA GLN A 625 -34.42 -3.80 -17.65
C GLN A 625 -33.97 -3.13 -18.95
N LEU A 626 -33.21 -3.82 -19.83
CA LEU A 626 -32.68 -3.26 -21.08
C LEU A 626 -33.80 -2.75 -22.00
N GLY A 627 -34.85 -3.56 -22.14
CA GLY A 627 -36.08 -3.24 -22.87
C GLY A 627 -35.93 -3.30 -24.40
N ILE A 628 -35.01 -2.51 -24.96
CA ILE A 628 -34.82 -2.36 -26.41
C ILE A 628 -33.50 -3.03 -26.83
N ALA A 629 -33.52 -3.77 -27.95
CA ALA A 629 -32.30 -4.27 -28.58
C ALA A 629 -31.72 -3.22 -29.56
N PRO A 630 -30.40 -2.94 -29.55
CA PRO A 630 -29.78 -2.03 -30.52
C PRO A 630 -29.78 -2.63 -31.94
N ASP A 631 -29.91 -1.78 -32.96
CA ASP A 631 -29.82 -2.20 -34.36
C ASP A 631 -28.36 -2.47 -34.75
N MET A 632 -28.07 -3.70 -35.17
CA MET A 632 -26.72 -4.12 -35.56
C MET A 632 -26.46 -4.02 -37.07
N SER A 633 -27.40 -3.47 -37.85
CA SER A 633 -27.30 -3.42 -39.32
C SER A 633 -26.03 -2.72 -39.84
N GLN A 634 -25.51 -1.73 -39.10
CA GLN A 634 -24.32 -0.95 -39.47
C GLN A 634 -22.99 -1.54 -38.97
N ILE A 635 -23.04 -2.58 -38.12
CA ILE A 635 -21.85 -3.18 -37.52
C ILE A 635 -21.47 -4.40 -38.34
N VAL A 636 -20.42 -4.33 -39.15
CA VAL A 636 -20.16 -5.31 -40.23
C VAL A 636 -19.23 -6.48 -39.84
N ASP A 637 -18.53 -6.39 -38.71
CA ASP A 637 -17.56 -7.40 -38.23
C ASP A 637 -17.94 -7.89 -36.82
N MET A 638 -19.23 -8.13 -36.58
CA MET A 638 -19.69 -8.63 -35.30
C MET A 638 -19.34 -10.11 -35.12
N ARG A 639 -18.70 -10.46 -34.01
CA ARG A 639 -18.20 -11.81 -33.68
C ARG A 639 -18.89 -12.42 -32.47
N THR A 640 -19.19 -11.60 -31.46
CA THR A 640 -19.86 -12.05 -30.23
C THR A 640 -20.99 -11.10 -29.85
N VAL A 641 -22.21 -11.64 -29.66
CA VAL A 641 -23.35 -10.90 -29.12
C VAL A 641 -24.03 -11.70 -28.02
N SER A 642 -24.10 -11.11 -26.83
CA SER A 642 -24.73 -11.72 -25.66
C SER A 642 -25.78 -10.77 -25.09
N LEU A 643 -27.05 -11.16 -25.22
CA LEU A 643 -28.24 -10.43 -24.79
C LEU A 643 -29.13 -11.29 -23.88
N ALA A 644 -28.56 -12.30 -23.24
CA ALA A 644 -29.28 -13.19 -22.32
C ALA A 644 -29.81 -12.42 -21.09
N HIS A 645 -31.03 -12.72 -20.65
CA HIS A 645 -31.63 -12.11 -19.45
C HIS A 645 -31.68 -10.57 -19.47
N THR A 646 -31.97 -9.97 -20.63
CA THR A 646 -32.06 -8.52 -20.83
C THR A 646 -33.48 -7.97 -20.85
N GLY A 647 -34.48 -8.85 -20.96
CA GLY A 647 -35.90 -8.45 -20.95
C GLY A 647 -36.38 -7.83 -22.26
N ILE A 648 -35.60 -7.93 -23.34
CA ILE A 648 -36.01 -7.52 -24.69
C ILE A 648 -37.21 -8.35 -25.16
N ASP A 649 -38.12 -7.70 -25.88
CA ASP A 649 -39.36 -8.30 -26.40
C ASP A 649 -39.34 -8.55 -27.92
N THR A 650 -38.32 -8.02 -28.61
CA THR A 650 -38.13 -8.11 -30.05
C THR A 650 -36.82 -8.81 -30.39
N PHE A 651 -36.80 -9.55 -31.51
CA PHE A 651 -35.59 -10.18 -32.01
C PHE A 651 -34.64 -9.12 -32.59
N PRO A 652 -33.33 -9.11 -32.25
CA PRO A 652 -32.40 -8.07 -32.71
C PRO A 652 -32.21 -8.04 -34.23
N THR A 653 -32.26 -6.85 -34.82
CA THR A 653 -32.02 -6.65 -36.26
C THR A 653 -30.53 -6.63 -36.61
N GLY A 654 -30.18 -7.01 -37.84
CA GLY A 654 -28.80 -6.94 -38.37
C GLY A 654 -27.88 -8.12 -38.05
N LEU A 655 -28.34 -9.12 -37.28
CA LEU A 655 -27.52 -10.30 -36.94
C LEU A 655 -27.42 -11.35 -38.08
N ILE A 656 -28.40 -11.38 -38.98
CA ILE A 656 -28.56 -12.45 -39.99
C ILE A 656 -27.37 -12.50 -40.97
N HIS A 657 -26.82 -11.33 -41.33
CA HIS A 657 -25.80 -11.20 -42.38
C HIS A 657 -24.36 -11.15 -41.85
N GLN A 658 -24.14 -11.37 -40.54
CA GLN A 658 -22.82 -11.24 -39.90
C GLN A 658 -21.94 -12.46 -40.17
N PRO A 659 -20.89 -12.41 -41.01
CA PRO A 659 -20.20 -13.60 -41.48
C PRO A 659 -19.38 -14.34 -40.41
N LEU A 660 -18.90 -13.62 -39.38
CA LEU A 660 -17.95 -14.10 -38.38
C LEU A 660 -18.56 -14.28 -36.98
N LEU A 661 -19.89 -14.27 -36.88
CA LEU A 661 -20.59 -14.41 -35.61
C LEU A 661 -20.59 -15.88 -35.16
N ASP A 662 -20.11 -16.16 -33.95
CA ASP A 662 -19.93 -17.53 -33.45
C ASP A 662 -20.95 -17.94 -32.37
N THR A 663 -21.57 -16.98 -31.69
CA THR A 663 -22.58 -17.26 -30.65
C THR A 663 -23.60 -16.12 -30.56
N ILE A 664 -24.89 -16.48 -30.44
CA ILE A 664 -26.00 -15.57 -30.14
C ILE A 664 -26.74 -16.08 -28.90
N ALA A 665 -26.58 -15.37 -27.78
CA ALA A 665 -27.29 -15.67 -26.54
C ALA A 665 -28.52 -14.76 -26.38
N LEU A 666 -29.73 -15.30 -26.55
CA LEU A 666 -31.01 -14.60 -26.40
C LEU A 666 -31.93 -15.27 -25.36
N ASN A 667 -31.39 -16.16 -24.53
CA ASN A 667 -32.15 -16.90 -23.53
C ASN A 667 -32.65 -16.01 -22.38
N GLY A 668 -33.81 -16.36 -21.83
CA GLY A 668 -34.40 -15.69 -20.67
C GLY A 668 -34.87 -14.25 -20.93
N ASN A 669 -35.35 -13.97 -22.14
CA ASN A 669 -35.91 -12.70 -22.55
C ASN A 669 -37.45 -12.75 -22.63
N ARG A 670 -38.07 -11.73 -23.24
CA ARG A 670 -39.52 -11.59 -23.40
C ARG A 670 -39.95 -11.68 -24.88
N ILE A 671 -39.12 -12.31 -25.72
CA ILE A 671 -39.37 -12.41 -27.16
C ILE A 671 -40.57 -13.31 -27.42
N THR A 672 -41.55 -12.80 -28.17
CA THR A 672 -42.76 -13.53 -28.55
C THR A 672 -42.74 -14.00 -30.01
N GLU A 673 -42.06 -13.26 -30.88
CA GLU A 673 -42.00 -13.50 -32.32
C GLU A 673 -40.56 -13.55 -32.84
N ILE A 674 -40.32 -14.45 -33.80
CA ILE A 674 -39.04 -14.57 -34.51
C ILE A 674 -39.30 -14.22 -35.99
N PRO A 675 -38.49 -13.34 -36.61
CA PRO A 675 -38.70 -12.89 -37.97
C PRO A 675 -38.70 -14.03 -39.02
N ASP A 676 -39.57 -13.91 -40.02
CA ASP A 676 -39.67 -14.86 -41.12
C ASP A 676 -38.37 -14.97 -41.94
N ALA A 677 -37.54 -13.93 -41.99
CA ALA A 677 -36.20 -14.02 -42.58
C ALA A 677 -35.28 -15.06 -41.90
N ILE A 678 -35.58 -15.45 -40.66
CA ILE A 678 -34.80 -16.39 -39.85
C ILE A 678 -35.42 -17.79 -39.88
N ILE A 679 -36.75 -17.88 -39.76
CA ILE A 679 -37.47 -19.15 -39.59
C ILE A 679 -38.45 -19.48 -40.73
N ALA A 680 -38.58 -18.62 -41.73
CA ALA A 680 -39.33 -18.91 -42.95
C ALA A 680 -38.64 -18.35 -44.22
N PRO A 681 -37.30 -18.48 -44.37
CA PRO A 681 -36.61 -17.99 -45.57
C PRO A 681 -37.07 -18.78 -46.82
N PRO A 682 -36.94 -18.22 -48.03
CA PRO A 682 -37.10 -18.97 -49.28
C PRO A 682 -36.14 -20.18 -49.36
N ASN A 683 -36.49 -21.21 -50.16
CA ASN A 683 -35.73 -22.48 -50.20
C ASN A 683 -34.27 -22.31 -50.67
N ASP A 684 -33.99 -21.36 -51.55
CA ASP A 684 -32.65 -21.00 -52.02
C ASP A 684 -31.79 -20.31 -50.94
N GLN A 685 -32.41 -19.77 -49.90
CA GLN A 685 -31.73 -19.12 -48.77
C GLN A 685 -31.66 -19.99 -47.51
N LEU A 686 -32.23 -21.20 -47.55
CA LEU A 686 -32.34 -22.10 -46.40
C LEU A 686 -30.98 -22.46 -45.80
N ALA A 687 -29.96 -22.66 -46.65
CA ALA A 687 -28.59 -22.95 -46.23
C ALA A 687 -27.93 -21.76 -45.51
N ASN A 688 -28.27 -20.53 -45.90
CA ASN A 688 -27.68 -19.31 -45.33
C ASN A 688 -28.15 -19.07 -43.89
N THR A 689 -29.37 -19.51 -43.55
CA THR A 689 -29.93 -19.39 -42.20
C THR A 689 -29.46 -20.50 -41.25
N VAL A 690 -28.92 -21.62 -41.76
CA VAL A 690 -28.44 -22.73 -40.92
C VAL A 690 -27.40 -22.22 -39.93
N ARG A 691 -26.36 -21.53 -40.40
CA ARG A 691 -25.24 -21.09 -39.56
C ARG A 691 -25.71 -20.27 -38.36
N ILE A 692 -26.51 -19.22 -38.62
CA ILE A 692 -26.99 -18.31 -37.57
C ILE A 692 -27.95 -19.02 -36.60
N ASN A 693 -28.84 -19.87 -37.12
CA ASN A 693 -29.79 -20.62 -36.32
C ASN A 693 -29.12 -21.72 -35.49
N ASN A 694 -27.95 -22.21 -35.92
CA ASN A 694 -27.18 -23.23 -35.22
C ASN A 694 -26.51 -22.72 -33.94
N ILE A 695 -26.29 -21.40 -33.86
CA ILE A 695 -25.58 -20.73 -32.77
C ILE A 695 -26.48 -19.82 -31.94
N THR A 696 -27.79 -19.81 -32.22
CA THR A 696 -28.78 -18.98 -31.54
C THR A 696 -29.49 -19.75 -30.44
N ASP A 697 -29.42 -19.24 -29.21
CA ASP A 697 -30.14 -19.77 -28.05
C ASP A 697 -31.30 -18.86 -27.65
N ILE A 698 -32.53 -19.37 -27.72
CA ILE A 698 -33.76 -18.63 -27.37
C ILE A 698 -34.53 -19.24 -26.19
N SER A 699 -33.90 -20.12 -25.40
CA SER A 699 -34.59 -20.78 -24.28
C SER A 699 -35.21 -19.80 -23.29
N ASN A 700 -36.29 -20.21 -22.61
CA ASN A 700 -37.00 -19.40 -21.62
C ASN A 700 -37.55 -18.06 -22.15
N ASN A 701 -37.96 -18.01 -23.43
CA ASN A 701 -38.73 -16.90 -24.00
C ASN A 701 -40.22 -17.28 -24.13
N PRO A 702 -41.16 -16.33 -23.96
CA PRO A 702 -42.59 -16.56 -24.12
C PRO A 702 -43.01 -16.55 -25.61
N LEU A 703 -42.46 -17.45 -26.41
CA LEU A 703 -42.77 -17.55 -27.85
C LEU A 703 -44.26 -17.81 -28.09
N SER A 704 -44.85 -17.13 -29.07
CA SER A 704 -46.24 -17.36 -29.46
C SER A 704 -46.43 -18.75 -30.12
N ASP A 705 -47.63 -19.32 -30.01
CA ASP A 705 -47.94 -20.60 -30.64
C ASP A 705 -47.76 -20.55 -32.18
N ALA A 706 -47.98 -19.38 -32.79
CA ALA A 706 -47.74 -19.14 -34.21
C ALA A 706 -46.24 -19.24 -34.56
N THR A 707 -45.37 -18.60 -33.78
CA THR A 707 -43.91 -18.67 -33.94
C THR A 707 -43.41 -20.10 -33.75
N TYR A 708 -43.92 -20.80 -32.74
CA TYR A 708 -43.57 -22.20 -32.49
C TYR A 708 -43.94 -23.11 -33.67
N THR A 709 -45.13 -22.92 -34.25
CA THR A 709 -45.58 -23.66 -35.44
C THR A 709 -44.67 -23.40 -36.64
N ARG A 710 -44.28 -22.15 -36.88
CA ARG A 710 -43.35 -21.79 -37.96
C ARG A 710 -41.95 -22.38 -37.74
N LEU A 711 -41.44 -22.39 -36.51
CA LEU A 711 -40.17 -23.03 -36.15
C LEU A 711 -40.17 -24.55 -36.44
N LEU A 712 -41.29 -25.24 -36.19
CA LEU A 712 -41.42 -26.65 -36.53
C LEU A 712 -41.42 -26.86 -38.05
N GLN A 713 -42.14 -26.02 -38.81
CA GLN A 713 -42.14 -26.06 -40.27
C GLN A 713 -40.73 -25.81 -40.85
N TYR A 714 -40.01 -24.84 -40.30
CA TYR A 714 -38.62 -24.56 -40.63
C TYR A 714 -37.72 -25.78 -40.43
N ASN A 715 -37.78 -26.39 -39.25
CA ASN A 715 -36.95 -27.55 -38.92
C ASN A 715 -37.25 -28.76 -39.83
N ASN A 716 -38.52 -28.96 -40.21
CA ASN A 716 -38.91 -29.99 -41.17
C ASN A 716 -38.34 -29.70 -42.57
N ARG A 717 -38.37 -28.43 -43.02
CA ARG A 717 -37.78 -28.01 -44.31
C ARG A 717 -36.26 -28.24 -44.33
N LEU A 718 -35.56 -27.92 -43.24
CA LEU A 718 -34.13 -28.18 -43.09
C LEU A 718 -33.79 -29.66 -43.16
N THR A 719 -34.58 -30.48 -42.47
CA THR A 719 -34.42 -31.94 -42.46
C THR A 719 -34.63 -32.52 -43.86
N ALA A 720 -35.67 -32.06 -44.57
CA ALA A 720 -35.96 -32.49 -45.95
C ALA A 720 -34.87 -32.04 -46.96
N ALA A 721 -34.25 -30.88 -46.73
CA ALA A 721 -33.14 -30.36 -47.53
C ALA A 721 -31.79 -31.02 -47.22
N GLY A 722 -31.70 -31.90 -46.21
CA GLY A 722 -30.46 -32.58 -45.82
C GLY A 722 -29.48 -31.68 -45.04
N THR A 723 -29.94 -30.56 -44.48
CA THR A 723 -29.12 -29.60 -43.74
C THR A 723 -29.69 -29.32 -42.34
N PRO A 724 -29.79 -30.32 -41.45
CA PRO A 724 -30.34 -30.12 -40.10
C PRO A 724 -29.44 -29.21 -39.25
N LEU A 725 -30.02 -28.58 -38.22
CA LEU A 725 -29.24 -27.88 -37.21
C LEU A 725 -28.47 -28.89 -36.35
N THR A 726 -27.15 -28.77 -36.31
CA THR A 726 -26.22 -29.70 -35.63
C THR A 726 -25.67 -29.17 -34.30
N GLY A 727 -25.88 -27.89 -34.01
CA GLY A 727 -25.40 -27.21 -32.82
C GLY A 727 -26.12 -27.73 -31.58
N ALA A 728 -25.35 -27.98 -30.51
CA ALA A 728 -25.88 -28.52 -29.25
C ALA A 728 -27.02 -27.65 -28.68
N ARG A 729 -26.91 -26.33 -28.83
CA ARG A 729 -27.95 -25.35 -28.52
C ARG A 729 -28.23 -24.51 -29.76
N ASN A 730 -29.38 -24.75 -30.37
CA ASN A 730 -29.81 -24.05 -31.58
C ASN A 730 -31.24 -23.52 -31.42
N ILE A 731 -31.68 -22.69 -32.36
CA ILE A 731 -32.95 -21.98 -32.25
C ILE A 731 -34.14 -22.93 -32.13
N SER A 732 -34.08 -24.11 -32.76
CA SER A 732 -35.15 -25.11 -32.72
C SER A 732 -35.13 -25.95 -31.46
N SER A 733 -33.95 -26.41 -31.00
CA SER A 733 -33.83 -27.23 -29.78
C SER A 733 -34.14 -26.45 -28.51
N THR A 734 -33.85 -25.15 -28.51
CA THR A 734 -34.04 -24.27 -27.34
C THR A 734 -35.45 -23.67 -27.24
N ALA A 735 -36.24 -23.69 -28.32
CA ALA A 735 -37.63 -23.21 -28.35
C ALA A 735 -38.62 -24.06 -27.52
N ILE A 736 -38.26 -25.29 -27.15
CA ILE A 736 -39.18 -26.32 -26.64
C ILE A 736 -39.51 -26.12 -25.15
N VAL A 737 -38.72 -25.31 -24.42
CA VAL A 737 -38.92 -25.06 -22.98
C VAL A 737 -40.02 -24.02 -22.78
N ARG A 738 -41.26 -24.49 -22.60
CA ARG A 738 -42.40 -23.64 -22.20
C ARG A 738 -42.21 -23.14 -20.76
N PRO A 739 -42.22 -21.83 -20.51
CA PRO A 739 -42.48 -21.32 -19.17
C PRO A 739 -43.87 -21.78 -18.73
N THR A 740 -43.99 -22.23 -17.48
CA THR A 740 -45.27 -22.58 -16.88
C THR A 740 -46.23 -21.39 -17.03
N PRO A 741 -47.44 -21.56 -17.61
CA PRO A 741 -48.40 -20.47 -17.72
C PRO A 741 -48.68 -19.91 -16.32
N LEU A 742 -48.53 -18.60 -16.16
CA LEU A 742 -48.90 -17.88 -14.95
C LEU A 742 -50.32 -18.27 -14.55
N ARG A 743 -50.46 -18.77 -13.31
CA ARG A 743 -51.73 -19.16 -12.71
C ARG A 743 -52.68 -17.95 -12.74
N TRP A 744 -53.75 -18.08 -13.51
CA TRP A 744 -54.82 -17.09 -13.57
C TRP A 744 -55.52 -17.07 -12.20
N ILE A 745 -55.31 -16.03 -11.40
CA ILE A 745 -56.12 -15.79 -10.21
C ILE A 745 -57.49 -15.30 -10.72
N ARG A 746 -58.55 -16.00 -10.31
CA ARG A 746 -59.93 -15.78 -10.78
C ARG A 746 -60.51 -14.39 -10.42
N ASN A 747 -59.84 -13.62 -9.58
CA ASN A 747 -60.07 -12.20 -9.34
C ASN A 747 -58.75 -11.47 -9.63
N ASP A 748 -58.66 -10.74 -10.75
CA ASP A 748 -57.45 -10.00 -11.11
C ASP A 748 -57.51 -8.58 -10.48
N PRO A 749 -56.76 -8.28 -9.39
CA PRO A 749 -56.74 -6.95 -8.79
C PRO A 749 -56.26 -5.90 -9.80
N MET A 750 -55.44 -6.31 -10.77
CA MET A 750 -54.96 -5.45 -11.84
C MET A 750 -56.11 -4.88 -12.67
N LYS A 751 -57.12 -5.71 -13.01
CA LYS A 751 -58.31 -5.24 -13.76
C LYS A 751 -59.08 -4.16 -13.00
N ARG A 752 -59.11 -4.21 -11.67
CA ARG A 752 -59.77 -3.19 -10.82
C ARG A 752 -58.97 -1.90 -10.78
N TRP A 753 -57.65 -1.99 -10.66
CA TRP A 753 -56.75 -0.82 -10.65
C TRP A 753 -56.55 -0.17 -12.02
N THR A 754 -56.83 -0.87 -13.12
CA THR A 754 -56.76 -0.31 -14.49
C THR A 754 -58.11 -0.02 -15.12
N ALA A 755 -59.21 -0.11 -14.37
CA ALA A 755 -60.53 0.24 -14.87
C ALA A 755 -60.53 1.69 -15.38
N GLY A 756 -60.95 1.90 -16.64
CA GLY A 756 -61.00 3.21 -17.30
C GLY A 756 -59.74 3.63 -18.07
N LEU A 757 -58.67 2.81 -18.09
CA LEU A 757 -57.45 3.07 -18.88
C LEU A 757 -57.54 2.46 -20.29
N SER A 758 -56.81 3.05 -21.25
CA SER A 758 -56.65 2.50 -22.62
C SER A 758 -55.78 1.24 -22.64
N ASP A 759 -55.87 0.44 -23.71
CA ASP A 759 -55.11 -0.83 -23.83
C ASP A 759 -53.58 -0.64 -23.72
N ASP A 760 -53.04 0.43 -24.31
CA ASP A 760 -51.62 0.77 -24.22
C ASP A 760 -51.21 1.14 -22.79
N GLN A 761 -52.05 1.89 -22.07
CA GLN A 761 -51.83 2.23 -20.67
C GLN A 761 -51.92 0.98 -19.79
N VAL A 762 -52.88 0.09 -20.04
CA VAL A 762 -53.01 -1.20 -19.32
C VAL A 762 -51.76 -2.05 -19.53
N ALA A 763 -51.24 -2.13 -20.76
CA ALA A 763 -50.01 -2.86 -21.06
C ALA A 763 -48.82 -2.28 -20.28
N ASN A 764 -48.67 -0.95 -20.25
CA ASN A 764 -47.59 -0.32 -19.49
C ASN A 764 -47.71 -0.53 -17.98
N ARG A 765 -48.91 -0.29 -17.41
CA ARG A 765 -49.18 -0.54 -15.98
C ARG A 765 -48.92 -2.00 -15.62
N ARG A 766 -49.29 -2.94 -16.49
CA ARG A 766 -49.06 -4.38 -16.27
C ARG A 766 -47.58 -4.72 -16.18
N ARG A 767 -46.73 -4.09 -17.00
CA ARG A 767 -45.27 -4.24 -16.90
C ARG A 767 -44.74 -3.71 -15.56
N GLN A 768 -45.19 -2.53 -15.12
CA GLN A 768 -44.79 -1.96 -13.81
C GLN A 768 -45.23 -2.86 -12.65
N TRP A 769 -46.48 -3.31 -12.67
CA TRP A 769 -47.05 -4.19 -11.65
C TRP A 769 -46.28 -5.51 -11.53
N GLN A 770 -45.99 -6.17 -12.65
CA GLN A 770 -45.19 -7.41 -12.66
C GLN A 770 -43.75 -7.16 -12.18
N THR A 771 -43.12 -6.07 -12.61
CA THR A 771 -41.76 -5.70 -12.18
C THR A 771 -41.65 -5.53 -10.66
N LEU A 772 -42.70 -5.02 -10.01
CA LEU A 772 -42.75 -4.93 -8.55
C LEU A 772 -43.11 -6.27 -7.89
N ARG A 773 -44.06 -7.04 -8.47
CA ARG A 773 -44.51 -8.32 -7.90
C ARG A 773 -43.42 -9.40 -7.93
N ASP A 774 -42.55 -9.36 -8.94
CA ASP A 774 -41.41 -10.28 -9.08
C ASP A 774 -40.27 -9.97 -8.09
N GLN A 775 -40.32 -8.83 -7.38
CA GLN A 775 -39.32 -8.48 -6.38
C GLN A 775 -39.57 -9.19 -5.03
N PRO A 776 -38.51 -9.60 -4.33
CA PRO A 776 -38.62 -10.13 -2.97
C PRO A 776 -39.29 -9.11 -2.05
N ARG A 777 -40.04 -9.58 -1.04
CA ARG A 777 -40.70 -8.76 0.00
C ARG A 777 -41.83 -7.85 -0.51
N SER A 778 -42.18 -7.89 -1.79
CA SER A 778 -43.28 -7.08 -2.36
C SER A 778 -44.68 -7.48 -1.84
N GLY A 779 -44.83 -8.67 -1.24
CA GLY A 779 -46.08 -9.24 -0.75
C GLY A 779 -46.97 -8.26 0.02
N GLY A 780 -46.46 -7.71 1.12
CA GLY A 780 -47.21 -6.83 2.02
C GLY A 780 -47.74 -5.54 1.37
N LEU A 781 -47.03 -4.99 0.37
CA LEU A 781 -47.53 -3.86 -0.40
C LEU A 781 -48.81 -4.22 -1.14
N PHE A 782 -48.81 -5.33 -1.86
CA PHE A 782 -49.98 -5.73 -2.63
C PHE A 782 -51.13 -6.21 -1.74
N ASP A 783 -50.84 -6.79 -0.57
CA ASP A 783 -51.87 -7.13 0.42
C ASP A 783 -52.54 -5.86 0.97
N THR A 784 -51.75 -4.82 1.26
CA THR A 784 -52.25 -3.49 1.63
C THR A 784 -53.10 -2.88 0.50
N LEU A 785 -52.61 -2.94 -0.75
CA LEU A 785 -53.37 -2.45 -1.91
C LEU A 785 -54.68 -3.22 -2.12
N GLU A 786 -54.71 -4.52 -1.85
CA GLU A 786 -55.92 -5.33 -1.96
C GLU A 786 -56.94 -4.97 -0.87
N LEU A 787 -56.50 -4.80 0.39
CA LEU A 787 -57.36 -4.36 1.50
C LEU A 787 -57.95 -2.95 1.30
N LEU A 788 -57.25 -2.07 0.58
CA LEU A 788 -57.74 -0.72 0.24
C LEU A 788 -58.92 -0.76 -0.74
N LEU A 789 -59.00 -1.77 -1.60
CA LEU A 789 -60.07 -1.94 -2.60
C LEU A 789 -61.43 -2.31 -2.00
N ASP A 790 -61.46 -2.77 -0.74
CA ASP A 790 -62.70 -3.14 -0.03
C ASP A 790 -63.37 -1.95 0.67
N SER A 791 -62.76 -0.75 0.61
CA SER A 791 -63.37 0.48 1.13
C SER A 791 -64.38 1.06 0.12
N ALA A 792 -65.60 1.32 0.57
CA ALA A 792 -66.76 1.64 -0.29
C ALA A 792 -66.76 3.07 -0.90
N THR A 793 -65.68 3.85 -0.78
CA THR A 793 -65.66 5.28 -1.15
C THR A 793 -64.42 5.69 -1.93
N GLY A 794 -64.61 6.28 -3.13
CA GLY A 794 -63.57 7.09 -3.79
C GLY A 794 -62.58 6.38 -4.73
N HIS A 795 -62.98 5.29 -5.41
CA HIS A 795 -62.09 4.45 -6.24
C HIS A 795 -61.16 5.21 -7.19
N HIS A 796 -61.62 6.26 -7.89
CA HIS A 796 -60.81 6.99 -8.87
C HIS A 796 -59.71 7.87 -8.23
N GLU A 797 -59.99 8.49 -7.07
CA GLU A 797 -59.00 9.27 -6.32
C GLU A 797 -57.91 8.37 -5.75
N LEU A 798 -58.35 7.26 -5.13
CA LEU A 798 -57.46 6.23 -4.59
C LEU A 798 -56.60 5.60 -5.69
N GLN A 799 -57.19 5.30 -6.87
CA GLN A 799 -56.49 4.80 -8.05
C GLN A 799 -55.36 5.75 -8.48
N GLY A 800 -55.61 7.06 -8.54
CA GLY A 800 -54.57 8.05 -8.86
C GLY A 800 -53.42 8.06 -7.85
N ARG A 801 -53.73 7.99 -6.55
CA ARG A 801 -52.74 7.98 -5.47
C ARG A 801 -51.88 6.72 -5.46
N VAL A 802 -52.51 5.56 -5.64
CA VAL A 802 -51.80 4.27 -5.74
C VAL A 802 -50.85 4.25 -6.92
N TRP A 803 -51.29 4.70 -8.10
CA TRP A 803 -50.41 4.75 -9.26
C TRP A 803 -49.29 5.78 -9.10
N LYS A 804 -49.52 6.90 -8.39
CA LYS A 804 -48.46 7.86 -8.06
C LYS A 804 -47.37 7.27 -7.16
N LEU A 805 -47.76 6.46 -6.16
CA LEU A 805 -46.80 5.72 -5.33
C LEU A 805 -46.05 4.69 -6.18
N ILE A 806 -46.78 3.89 -6.97
CA ILE A 806 -46.19 2.88 -7.87
C ILE A 806 -45.20 3.51 -8.84
N ASP A 807 -45.53 4.66 -9.44
CA ASP A 807 -44.63 5.39 -10.33
C ASP A 807 -43.34 5.77 -9.61
N SER A 808 -43.43 6.33 -8.40
CA SER A 808 -42.27 6.72 -7.59
C SER A 808 -41.37 5.54 -7.20
N ILE A 809 -41.93 4.33 -7.06
CA ILE A 809 -41.17 3.12 -6.69
C ILE A 809 -40.84 2.22 -7.87
N THR A 810 -41.22 2.53 -9.11
CA THR A 810 -40.89 1.70 -10.29
C THR A 810 -39.76 2.27 -11.11
N GLU A 811 -39.37 3.52 -10.88
CA GLU A 811 -38.25 4.15 -11.56
C GLU A 811 -36.94 3.36 -11.37
N ASN A 812 -36.14 3.32 -12.43
CA ASN A 812 -34.80 2.75 -12.39
C ASN A 812 -33.81 3.81 -11.88
N THR A 813 -34.00 4.29 -10.64
CA THR A 813 -33.09 5.21 -9.96
C THR A 813 -32.69 4.66 -8.58
N PRO A 814 -31.48 4.98 -8.06
CA PRO A 814 -31.08 4.57 -6.71
C PRO A 814 -32.06 5.07 -5.63
N GLN A 815 -32.60 6.29 -5.79
CA GLN A 815 -33.56 6.88 -4.88
C GLN A 815 -34.88 6.10 -4.89
N SER A 816 -35.38 5.75 -6.08
CA SER A 816 -36.58 4.93 -6.22
C SER A 816 -36.39 3.51 -5.66
N GLU A 817 -35.20 2.93 -5.80
CA GLU A 817 -34.89 1.62 -5.20
C GLU A 817 -34.86 1.66 -3.67
N ARG A 818 -34.24 2.68 -3.08
CA ARG A 818 -34.28 2.89 -1.61
C ARG A 818 -35.71 3.08 -1.13
N LEU A 819 -36.47 3.97 -1.80
CA LEU A 819 -37.88 4.19 -1.49
C LEU A 819 -38.69 2.90 -1.63
N ARG A 820 -38.48 2.13 -2.70
CA ARG A 820 -39.17 0.86 -2.95
C ARG A 820 -38.93 -0.15 -1.85
N ASN A 821 -37.68 -0.33 -1.44
CA ASN A 821 -37.33 -1.23 -0.35
C ASN A 821 -37.96 -0.77 0.97
N GLU A 822 -37.89 0.53 1.28
CA GLU A 822 -38.50 1.09 2.48
C GLU A 822 -40.05 0.96 2.47
N VAL A 823 -40.67 1.12 1.30
CA VAL A 823 -42.11 0.91 1.11
C VAL A 823 -42.47 -0.56 1.31
N PHE A 824 -41.71 -1.50 0.76
CA PHE A 824 -41.95 -2.93 0.96
C PHE A 824 -41.81 -3.33 2.43
N ASP A 825 -40.85 -2.75 3.13
CA ASP A 825 -40.58 -3.05 4.53
C ASP A 825 -41.71 -2.55 5.44
N ARG A 826 -42.30 -1.39 5.13
CA ARG A 826 -43.37 -0.78 5.93
C ARG A 826 -44.78 -1.20 5.54
N ALA A 827 -45.00 -1.72 4.34
CA ALA A 827 -46.33 -2.13 3.89
C ALA A 827 -46.83 -3.46 4.50
N GLY A 828 -46.01 -4.17 5.28
CA GLY A 828 -46.30 -5.52 5.80
C GLY A 828 -47.16 -5.63 7.07
N GLU A 829 -47.75 -4.54 7.58
CA GLU A 829 -48.38 -4.51 8.92
C GLU A 829 -49.92 -4.36 8.93
N ALA A 830 -50.56 -4.31 7.75
CA ALA A 830 -51.99 -4.05 7.64
C ALA A 830 -52.83 -5.34 7.69
N THR A 831 -53.54 -5.57 8.80
CA THR A 831 -54.44 -6.71 9.00
C THR A 831 -55.91 -6.39 8.72
N CYS A 832 -56.26 -5.12 8.54
CA CYS A 832 -57.62 -4.65 8.25
C CYS A 832 -57.60 -3.38 7.39
N CYS A 833 -58.76 -3.01 6.81
CA CYS A 833 -58.88 -1.88 5.88
C CYS A 833 -58.48 -0.52 6.48
N VAL A 834 -58.78 -0.27 7.76
CA VAL A 834 -58.43 0.99 8.45
C VAL A 834 -56.91 1.10 8.65
N ARG A 835 -56.28 0.01 9.10
CA ARG A 835 -54.83 -0.09 9.22
C ARG A 835 -54.16 0.05 7.85
N ALA A 836 -54.73 -0.55 6.80
CA ALA A 836 -54.24 -0.40 5.43
C ALA A 836 -54.27 1.07 4.96
N ALA A 837 -55.34 1.82 5.27
CA ALA A 837 -55.44 3.24 4.96
C ALA A 837 -54.38 4.07 5.71
N PHE A 838 -54.19 3.83 7.01
CA PHE A 838 -53.16 4.51 7.78
C PHE A 838 -51.75 4.20 7.27
N THR A 839 -51.44 2.91 7.05
CA THR A 839 -50.18 2.48 6.45
C THR A 839 -49.96 3.17 5.11
N PHE A 840 -50.95 3.18 4.22
CA PHE A 840 -50.83 3.81 2.90
C PHE A 840 -50.55 5.32 2.97
N THR A 841 -51.24 6.07 3.84
CA THR A 841 -50.95 7.51 4.01
C THR A 841 -49.53 7.77 4.50
N ASN A 842 -48.99 6.90 5.37
CA ASN A 842 -47.60 6.99 5.80
C ASN A 842 -46.64 6.68 4.64
N LEU A 843 -46.94 5.67 3.80
CA LEU A 843 -46.17 5.36 2.59
C LEU A 843 -46.14 6.54 1.61
N GLU A 844 -47.26 7.28 1.47
CA GLU A 844 -47.31 8.50 0.67
C GLU A 844 -46.42 9.61 1.24
N VAL A 845 -46.43 9.82 2.56
CA VAL A 845 -45.55 10.80 3.23
C VAL A 845 -44.08 10.46 2.99
N ILE A 846 -43.71 9.17 3.07
CA ILE A 846 -42.34 8.70 2.78
C ILE A 846 -41.97 8.91 1.31
N SER A 847 -42.91 8.67 0.39
CA SER A 847 -42.72 8.97 -1.04
C SER A 847 -42.53 10.47 -1.29
N MET A 848 -43.28 11.33 -0.61
CA MET A 848 -43.15 12.78 -0.71
C MET A 848 -41.79 13.27 -0.20
N THR A 849 -41.29 12.76 0.93
CA THR A 849 -39.97 13.13 1.46
C THR A 849 -38.85 12.68 0.52
N HIS A 850 -38.93 11.47 -0.06
CA HIS A 850 -37.97 11.01 -1.07
C HIS A 850 -37.98 11.88 -2.32
N ASN A 851 -39.17 12.23 -2.82
CA ASN A 851 -39.32 13.12 -3.98
C ASN A 851 -38.76 14.52 -3.68
N ALA A 852 -38.86 15.01 -2.45
CA ALA A 852 -38.25 16.27 -2.03
C ALA A 852 -36.70 16.20 -2.09
N VAL A 853 -36.09 15.09 -1.67
CA VAL A 853 -34.64 14.87 -1.80
C VAL A 853 -34.19 14.86 -3.27
N ALA A 854 -35.02 14.30 -4.17
CA ALA A 854 -34.73 14.31 -5.61
C ALA A 854 -34.76 15.73 -6.19
N ARG A 855 -35.70 16.57 -5.73
CA ARG A 855 -35.86 17.97 -6.17
C ARG A 855 -34.91 18.95 -5.49
N ALA A 856 -34.30 18.58 -4.36
CA ALA A 856 -33.44 19.45 -3.58
C ALA A 856 -32.23 20.03 -4.33
N SER A 857 -31.78 19.39 -5.41
CA SER A 857 -30.69 19.90 -6.24
C SER A 857 -31.07 21.11 -7.09
N ASP A 858 -32.37 21.37 -7.28
CA ASP A 858 -32.86 22.58 -7.93
C ASP A 858 -32.86 23.76 -6.93
N LYS A 859 -32.01 24.75 -7.22
CA LYS A 859 -31.76 25.92 -6.37
C LYS A 859 -32.99 26.82 -6.18
N THR A 860 -34.06 26.61 -6.94
CA THR A 860 -35.31 27.38 -6.84
C THR A 860 -36.36 26.75 -5.91
N GLN A 861 -36.18 25.48 -5.51
CA GLN A 861 -37.19 24.72 -4.74
C GLN A 861 -37.22 25.06 -3.25
N GLY A 862 -36.35 25.95 -2.78
CA GLY A 862 -36.20 26.28 -1.36
C GLY A 862 -37.52 26.59 -0.63
N PRO A 863 -38.39 27.47 -1.14
CA PRO A 863 -39.69 27.77 -0.51
C PRO A 863 -40.61 26.54 -0.39
N GLU A 864 -40.71 25.71 -1.43
CA GLU A 864 -41.57 24.53 -1.44
C GLU A 864 -41.04 23.42 -0.51
N LEU A 865 -39.72 23.26 -0.42
CA LEU A 865 -39.09 22.35 0.54
C LEU A 865 -39.32 22.82 1.98
N PHE A 866 -39.26 24.13 2.24
CA PHE A 866 -39.57 24.69 3.55
C PHE A 866 -41.05 24.47 3.93
N LYS A 867 -41.98 24.75 3.02
CA LYS A 867 -43.42 24.46 3.22
C LYS A 867 -43.66 22.99 3.54
N LEU A 868 -43.03 22.07 2.81
CA LEU A 868 -43.13 20.65 3.09
C LEU A 868 -42.54 20.29 4.46
N SER A 869 -41.40 20.85 4.84
CA SER A 869 -40.80 20.62 6.17
C SER A 869 -41.73 21.06 7.29
N ARG A 870 -42.35 22.24 7.16
CA ARG A 870 -43.36 22.76 8.11
C ARG A 870 -44.58 21.85 8.16
N ALA A 871 -45.11 21.44 7.01
CA ALA A 871 -46.25 20.53 6.93
C ALA A 871 -45.97 19.17 7.62
N LEU A 872 -44.76 18.62 7.45
CA LEU A 872 -44.31 17.40 8.14
C LEU A 872 -44.14 17.60 9.64
N PHE A 873 -43.62 18.76 10.07
CA PHE A 873 -43.52 19.12 11.48
C PHE A 873 -44.91 19.20 12.13
N ARG A 874 -45.85 19.89 11.48
CA ARG A 874 -47.26 19.98 11.93
C ARG A 874 -47.92 18.60 12.00
N LEU A 875 -47.70 17.73 11.01
CA LEU A 875 -48.21 16.35 11.04
C LEU A 875 -47.70 15.56 12.25
N HIS A 876 -46.42 15.69 12.57
CA HIS A 876 -45.82 15.07 13.76
C HIS A 876 -46.41 15.59 15.07
N GLU A 877 -46.64 16.91 15.16
CA GLU A 877 -47.29 17.50 16.33
C GLU A 877 -48.75 17.06 16.47
N VAL A 878 -49.50 16.93 15.37
CA VAL A 878 -50.86 16.35 15.37
C VAL A 878 -50.84 14.91 15.88
N ASP A 879 -49.88 14.09 15.45
CA ASP A 879 -49.74 12.71 15.94
C ASP A 879 -49.37 12.64 17.43
N LYS A 880 -48.59 13.59 17.95
CA LYS A 880 -48.33 13.71 19.39
C LYS A 880 -49.60 14.01 20.16
N VAL A 881 -50.41 14.96 19.67
CA VAL A 881 -51.68 15.31 20.30
C VAL A 881 -52.63 14.11 20.29
N ALA A 882 -52.74 13.39 19.17
CA ALA A 882 -53.53 12.17 19.08
C ALA A 882 -53.02 11.08 20.05
N SER A 883 -51.70 10.90 20.15
CA SER A 883 -51.09 9.94 21.08
C SER A 883 -51.36 10.30 22.54
N ALA A 884 -51.38 11.60 22.88
CA ALA A 884 -51.71 12.08 24.21
C ALA A 884 -53.19 11.84 24.55
N ASP A 885 -54.12 12.03 23.60
CA ASP A 885 -55.54 11.67 23.77
C ASP A 885 -55.70 10.16 24.01
N ILE A 886 -55.03 9.33 23.21
CA ILE A 886 -55.02 7.86 23.41
C ILE A 886 -54.51 7.50 24.80
N ALA A 887 -53.34 8.03 25.20
CA ALA A 887 -52.77 7.76 26.52
C ALA A 887 -53.69 8.23 27.66
N GLN A 888 -54.39 9.35 27.49
CA GLN A 888 -55.38 9.83 28.45
C GLN A 888 -56.57 8.88 28.57
N ARG A 889 -57.07 8.35 27.45
CA ARG A 889 -58.15 7.34 27.42
C ARG A 889 -57.70 6.04 28.09
N GLU A 890 -56.49 5.57 27.81
CA GLU A 890 -55.92 4.38 28.45
C GLU A 890 -55.76 4.60 29.96
N ALA A 891 -55.24 5.74 30.39
CA ALA A 891 -55.11 6.10 31.80
C ALA A 891 -56.47 6.16 32.51
N ALA A 892 -57.53 6.66 31.86
CA ALA A 892 -58.88 6.64 32.39
C ALA A 892 -59.42 5.21 32.57
N ILE A 893 -59.11 4.29 31.64
CA ILE A 893 -59.44 2.87 31.77
C ILE A 893 -58.67 2.25 32.94
N VAL A 894 -57.38 2.56 33.11
CA VAL A 894 -56.58 2.12 34.26
C VAL A 894 -57.19 2.62 35.57
N ALA A 895 -57.54 3.90 35.65
CA ALA A 895 -58.12 4.52 36.84
C ALA A 895 -59.49 3.95 37.21
N ALA A 896 -60.22 3.37 36.24
CA ALA A 896 -61.51 2.72 36.47
C ALA A 896 -61.39 1.25 36.90
N ARG A 897 -60.20 0.63 36.86
CA ARG A 897 -59.98 -0.76 37.30
C ARG A 897 -59.90 -0.85 38.82
N THR A 898 -60.45 -1.93 39.36
CA THR A 898 -60.25 -2.29 40.77
C THR A 898 -58.82 -2.81 41.03
N PRO A 899 -58.32 -2.81 42.28
CA PRO A 899 -56.97 -3.29 42.60
C PRO A 899 -56.69 -4.73 42.14
N ASP A 900 -57.70 -5.61 42.19
CA ASP A 900 -57.58 -7.01 41.76
C ASP A 900 -57.51 -7.12 40.22
N GLU A 901 -58.28 -6.30 39.50
CA GLU A 901 -58.26 -6.25 38.03
C GLU A 901 -56.96 -5.67 37.47
N ALA A 902 -56.37 -4.68 38.15
CA ALA A 902 -55.10 -4.06 37.75
C ALA A 902 -53.90 -5.03 37.85
N ALA A 903 -53.97 -6.03 38.74
CA ALA A 903 -52.91 -7.03 38.91
C ALA A 903 -52.98 -8.20 37.90
N ILE A 904 -54.14 -8.44 37.28
CA ILE A 904 -54.39 -9.62 36.43
C ILE A 904 -54.50 -9.23 34.94
N LEU A 905 -55.03 -8.05 34.63
CA LEU A 905 -55.28 -7.64 33.24
C LEU A 905 -54.07 -6.90 32.63
N PRO A 906 -53.75 -7.16 31.34
CA PRO A 906 -52.70 -6.43 30.63
C PRO A 906 -53.01 -4.92 30.56
N PRO A 907 -52.01 -4.07 30.28
CA PRO A 907 -52.22 -2.64 30.05
C PRO A 907 -53.39 -2.41 29.08
N PRO A 908 -54.35 -1.52 29.39
CA PRO A 908 -55.45 -1.27 28.49
C PRO A 908 -54.93 -0.71 27.17
N HIS A 909 -55.41 -1.26 26.07
CA HIS A 909 -55.11 -0.77 24.73
C HIS A 909 -56.39 -0.27 24.07
N VAL A 910 -56.37 0.96 23.56
CA VAL A 910 -57.51 1.52 22.83
C VAL A 910 -57.57 0.87 21.45
N GLY A 911 -58.55 -0.02 21.23
CA GLY A 911 -58.74 -0.72 19.95
C GLY A 911 -59.04 0.18 18.74
N GLU A 912 -59.34 1.46 18.98
CA GLU A 912 -59.60 2.50 17.96
C GLU A 912 -58.39 3.44 17.74
N GLU A 913 -57.17 3.05 18.13
CA GLU A 913 -55.99 3.92 18.08
C GLU A 913 -55.77 4.54 16.69
N VAL A 914 -55.86 3.71 15.65
CA VAL A 914 -55.60 4.11 14.27
C VAL A 914 -56.71 5.03 13.76
N GLU A 915 -57.95 4.76 14.14
CA GLU A 915 -59.12 5.56 13.83
C GLU A 915 -59.01 6.96 14.47
N ILE A 916 -58.58 7.06 15.74
CA ILE A 916 -58.36 8.34 16.43
C ILE A 916 -57.28 9.16 15.71
N ARG A 917 -56.14 8.55 15.37
CA ARG A 917 -55.05 9.23 14.63
C ARG A 917 -55.52 9.73 13.26
N LEU A 918 -56.19 8.87 12.50
CA LEU A 918 -56.75 9.24 11.19
C LEU A 918 -57.80 10.37 11.32
N TYR A 919 -58.58 10.39 12.40
CA TYR A 919 -59.57 11.44 12.65
C TYR A 919 -58.92 12.81 12.89
N TYR A 920 -57.91 12.90 13.76
CA TYR A 920 -57.15 14.13 13.98
C TYR A 920 -56.46 14.61 12.70
N ARG A 921 -55.78 13.69 11.98
CA ARG A 921 -55.11 14.02 10.72
C ARG A 921 -56.09 14.50 9.65
N HIS A 922 -57.21 13.80 9.44
CA HIS A 922 -58.19 14.20 8.42
C HIS A 922 -58.91 15.50 8.81
N GLY A 923 -59.34 15.64 10.06
CA GLY A 923 -60.07 16.82 10.54
C GLY A 923 -59.25 18.12 10.49
N LEU A 924 -57.93 18.02 10.56
CA LEU A 924 -57.02 19.18 10.51
C LEU A 924 -56.28 19.33 9.18
N LYS A 925 -56.50 18.44 8.20
CA LYS A 925 -55.67 18.37 6.98
C LYS A 925 -55.62 19.69 6.21
N ASP A 926 -56.76 20.36 6.02
CA ASP A 926 -56.85 21.55 5.17
C ASP A 926 -56.31 22.77 5.93
N ARG A 927 -56.67 22.89 7.22
CA ARG A 927 -56.25 24.00 8.09
C ARG A 927 -54.75 24.00 8.38
N LEU A 928 -54.14 22.83 8.48
CA LEU A 928 -52.70 22.69 8.76
C LEU A 928 -51.87 22.31 7.53
N GLN A 929 -52.51 22.10 6.37
CA GLN A 929 -51.90 21.64 5.12
C GLN A 929 -51.15 20.31 5.29
N LEU A 930 -51.76 19.34 5.97
CA LEU A 930 -51.12 18.06 6.31
C LEU A 930 -50.88 17.20 5.06
N PRO A 931 -49.65 16.68 4.85
CA PRO A 931 -49.33 15.92 3.64
C PRO A 931 -49.93 14.51 3.66
N GLY A 932 -50.26 13.98 2.48
CA GLY A 932 -50.66 12.58 2.27
C GLY A 932 -52.03 12.19 2.83
N GLN A 933 -52.90 13.15 3.15
CA GLN A 933 -54.23 12.86 3.71
C GLN A 933 -55.28 12.64 2.61
N PRO A 934 -56.25 11.71 2.79
CA PRO A 934 -57.32 11.46 1.83
C PRO A 934 -58.33 12.62 1.72
N GLU A 935 -58.99 12.76 0.56
CA GLU A 935 -60.03 13.79 0.40
C GLU A 935 -61.29 13.48 1.21
N LYS A 936 -61.68 12.20 1.26
CA LYS A 936 -62.86 11.73 2.00
C LYS A 936 -62.47 10.72 3.07
N MET A 937 -63.06 10.87 4.26
CA MET A 937 -62.91 9.89 5.35
C MET A 937 -64.00 8.82 5.25
N GLY A 938 -63.59 7.55 5.09
CA GLY A 938 -64.51 6.40 4.98
C GLY A 938 -65.09 5.91 6.33
N PHE A 939 -64.66 6.46 7.47
CA PHE A 939 -64.94 5.92 8.81
C PHE A 939 -65.35 7.05 9.80
N SER A 940 -66.55 7.62 9.63
CA SER A 940 -67.00 8.78 10.43
C SER A 940 -67.82 8.46 11.68
N ARG A 941 -68.19 7.19 11.93
CA ARG A 941 -69.28 6.87 12.88
C ARG A 941 -68.86 6.28 14.24
N LEU A 942 -67.57 6.03 14.49
CA LEU A 942 -67.14 5.27 15.69
C LEU A 942 -66.21 6.05 16.64
N VAL A 943 -65.58 7.14 16.23
CA VAL A 943 -64.58 7.85 17.05
C VAL A 943 -65.19 9.04 17.80
N LYS A 944 -65.07 9.06 19.13
CA LYS A 944 -65.49 10.18 20.01
C LYS A 944 -64.39 11.24 20.13
N VAL A 945 -64.10 12.01 19.08
CA VAL A 945 -63.26 13.23 19.16
C VAL A 945 -64.17 14.43 18.90
N SER A 946 -64.23 15.37 19.85
CA SER A 946 -65.09 16.56 19.73
C SER A 946 -64.45 17.67 18.89
N ASP A 947 -65.27 18.57 18.34
CA ASP A 947 -64.78 19.75 17.61
C ASP A 947 -63.90 20.64 18.50
N THR A 948 -64.19 20.71 19.81
CA THR A 948 -63.33 21.41 20.77
C THR A 948 -61.95 20.78 20.90
N GLN A 949 -61.85 19.45 20.86
CA GLN A 949 -60.56 18.77 20.86
C GLN A 949 -59.76 19.03 19.57
N LEU A 950 -60.42 19.09 18.41
CA LEU A 950 -59.78 19.47 17.15
C LEU A 950 -59.30 20.93 17.17
N GLU A 951 -60.10 21.85 17.71
CA GLU A 951 -59.69 23.26 17.82
C GLU A 951 -58.50 23.43 18.77
N ASN A 952 -58.52 22.76 19.93
CA ASN A 952 -57.38 22.78 20.85
C ASN A 952 -56.11 22.19 20.21
N ALA A 953 -56.26 21.11 19.44
CA ALA A 953 -55.15 20.52 18.70
C ALA A 953 -54.59 21.49 17.66
N TYR A 954 -55.45 22.16 16.89
CA TYR A 954 -55.04 23.19 15.93
C TYR A 954 -54.24 24.32 16.59
N GLN A 955 -54.76 24.90 17.68
CA GLN A 955 -54.08 25.99 18.39
C GLN A 955 -52.74 25.53 18.97
N THR A 956 -52.68 24.30 19.51
CA THR A 956 -51.43 23.72 20.05
C THR A 956 -50.36 23.59 18.96
N VAL A 957 -50.74 23.15 17.76
CA VAL A 957 -49.81 22.97 16.65
C VAL A 957 -49.34 24.30 16.09
N ILE A 958 -50.24 25.25 15.84
CA ILE A 958 -49.88 26.59 15.31
C ILE A 958 -49.01 27.37 16.31
N ALA A 959 -49.22 27.22 17.62
CA ALA A 959 -48.36 27.85 18.63
C ALA A 959 -46.89 27.35 18.59
N ARG A 960 -46.62 26.25 17.89
CA ARG A 960 -45.27 25.71 17.66
C ARG A 960 -44.63 26.17 16.36
N ASP A 961 -45.35 26.88 15.49
CA ASP A 961 -44.74 27.46 14.29
C ASP A 961 -43.70 28.53 14.68
N ASN A 962 -42.61 28.61 13.92
CA ASN A 962 -41.43 29.43 14.17
C ASN A 962 -40.71 29.15 15.51
N SER A 963 -40.98 28.00 16.14
CA SER A 963 -40.27 27.56 17.34
C SER A 963 -38.82 27.13 17.05
N ALA A 964 -38.01 27.04 18.09
CA ALA A 964 -36.66 26.48 17.97
C ALA A 964 -36.72 25.03 17.48
N GLU A 965 -37.74 24.27 17.88
CA GLU A 965 -37.96 22.88 17.49
C GLU A 965 -38.30 22.74 15.99
N GLU A 966 -39.11 23.63 15.40
CA GLU A 966 -39.37 23.62 13.95
C GLU A 966 -38.07 23.89 13.16
N PHE A 967 -37.28 24.86 13.61
CA PHE A 967 -36.01 25.20 12.97
C PHE A 967 -35.01 24.03 13.06
N GLN A 968 -34.89 23.38 14.22
CA GLN A 968 -34.06 22.18 14.36
C GLN A 968 -34.58 21.01 13.51
N ALA A 969 -35.92 20.86 13.40
CA ALA A 969 -36.52 19.87 12.51
C ALA A 969 -36.20 20.15 11.04
N LEU A 970 -36.15 21.41 10.60
CA LEU A 970 -35.76 21.81 9.24
C LEU A 970 -34.28 21.50 8.96
N VAL A 971 -33.39 21.97 9.82
CA VAL A 971 -31.92 21.81 9.66
C VAL A 971 -31.50 20.33 9.68
N SER A 972 -32.27 19.47 10.34
CA SER A 972 -32.05 18.01 10.35
C SER A 972 -32.65 17.26 9.15
N ARG A 973 -33.45 17.89 8.28
CA ARG A 973 -34.01 17.21 7.09
C ARG A 973 -32.95 17.04 6.00
N GLU A 974 -32.82 15.82 5.49
CA GLU A 974 -31.89 15.48 4.40
C GLU A 974 -32.11 16.35 3.15
N PHE A 975 -33.37 16.53 2.71
CA PHE A 975 -33.65 17.35 1.51
C PHE A 975 -33.25 18.82 1.70
N TRP A 976 -33.34 19.36 2.92
CA TRP A 976 -32.98 20.75 3.20
C TRP A 976 -31.46 20.92 3.22
N GLN A 977 -30.76 20.00 3.89
CA GLN A 977 -29.30 19.95 3.90
C GLN A 977 -28.75 19.83 2.47
N LYS A 978 -29.33 18.94 1.65
CA LYS A 978 -28.96 18.75 0.24
C LYS A 978 -29.23 20.00 -0.61
N TYR A 979 -30.32 20.71 -0.36
CA TYR A 979 -30.62 21.98 -1.02
C TYR A 979 -29.55 23.03 -0.73
N LEU A 980 -29.19 23.20 0.54
CA LEU A 980 -28.17 24.16 0.95
C LEU A 980 -26.80 23.83 0.36
N THR A 981 -26.36 22.57 0.44
CA THR A 981 -25.06 22.15 -0.11
C THR A 981 -25.02 22.25 -1.63
N SER A 982 -26.15 22.08 -2.32
CA SER A 982 -26.23 22.29 -3.78
C SER A 982 -26.26 23.77 -4.17
N LYS A 983 -26.94 24.62 -3.40
CA LYS A 983 -27.04 26.07 -3.66
C LYS A 983 -25.71 26.79 -3.36
N TYR A 984 -25.10 26.48 -2.23
CA TYR A 984 -23.89 27.13 -1.67
C TYR A 984 -22.62 26.28 -1.77
N GLN A 985 -22.52 25.41 -2.78
CA GLN A 985 -21.44 24.44 -2.94
C GLN A 985 -20.03 25.04 -2.79
N GLU A 986 -19.74 26.16 -3.45
CA GLU A 986 -18.42 26.82 -3.43
C GLU A 986 -18.01 27.26 -2.01
N THR A 987 -18.97 27.72 -1.21
CA THR A 987 -18.74 28.11 0.19
C THR A 987 -18.31 26.91 1.03
N PHE A 988 -19.01 25.78 0.89
CA PHE A 988 -18.70 24.54 1.59
C PHE A 988 -17.35 23.94 1.15
N GLU A 989 -17.02 23.98 -0.14
CA GLU A 989 -15.73 23.50 -0.66
C GLU A 989 -14.56 24.36 -0.18
N THR A 990 -14.72 25.69 -0.19
CA THR A 990 -13.70 26.63 0.30
C THR A 990 -13.42 26.42 1.79
N GLN A 991 -14.46 26.18 2.59
CA GLN A 991 -14.30 25.87 4.02
C GLN A 991 -13.59 24.53 4.24
N ARG A 992 -13.76 23.55 3.34
CA ARG A 992 -13.15 22.21 3.45
C ARG A 992 -11.66 22.17 3.09
N GLN A 993 -11.19 23.05 2.22
CA GLN A 993 -9.82 22.99 1.66
C GLN A 993 -8.71 22.93 2.73
N PRO A 994 -8.72 23.73 3.82
CA PRO A 994 -7.68 23.66 4.85
C PRO A 994 -7.63 22.30 5.57
N PHE A 995 -8.76 21.61 5.69
CA PHE A 995 -8.81 20.26 6.27
C PHE A 995 -8.23 19.22 5.31
N GLN A 996 -8.50 19.36 4.01
CA GLN A 996 -7.92 18.50 2.98
C GLN A 996 -6.40 18.59 2.96
N ASP A 997 -5.86 19.82 2.95
CA ASP A 997 -4.43 20.07 2.91
C ASP A 997 -3.73 19.47 4.14
N ARG A 998 -4.31 19.63 5.34
CA ARG A 998 -3.79 19.03 6.58
C ARG A 998 -3.84 17.49 6.56
N GLN A 999 -4.91 16.90 6.04
CA GLN A 999 -5.01 15.44 5.93
C GLN A 999 -4.03 14.87 4.88
N ALA A 1000 -3.78 15.59 3.78
CA ALA A 1000 -2.80 15.21 2.78
C ALA A 1000 -1.39 15.18 3.39
N ALA A 1001 -1.00 16.25 4.10
CA ALA A 1001 0.27 16.32 4.82
C ALA A 1001 0.43 15.19 5.85
N LEU A 1002 -0.64 14.87 6.60
CA LEU A 1002 -0.67 13.76 7.54
C LEU A 1002 -0.43 12.40 6.85
N GLY A 1003 -0.98 12.22 5.64
CA GLY A 1003 -0.75 11.04 4.81
C GLY A 1003 0.70 10.94 4.32
N GLU A 1004 1.29 12.05 3.87
CA GLU A 1004 2.69 12.10 3.42
C GLU A 1004 3.67 11.73 4.56
N SER A 1005 3.47 12.25 5.77
CA SER A 1005 4.31 11.87 6.92
C SER A 1005 4.14 10.39 7.33
N PHE A 1006 2.94 9.83 7.19
CA PHE A 1006 2.74 8.40 7.42
C PHE A 1006 3.46 7.54 6.36
N GLU A 1007 3.38 7.90 5.08
CA GLU A 1007 4.11 7.22 4.00
C GLU A 1007 5.64 7.33 4.15
N ALA A 1008 6.13 8.45 4.69
CA ALA A 1008 7.54 8.67 5.01
C ALA A 1008 8.03 7.88 6.24
N ASN A 1009 7.18 7.07 6.89
CA ASN A 1009 7.45 6.37 8.15
C ASN A 1009 7.85 7.31 9.30
N GLU A 1010 7.43 8.57 9.26
CA GLU A 1010 7.72 9.56 10.30
C GLU A 1010 6.80 9.41 11.53
N MET A 1011 5.68 8.68 11.38
CA MET A 1011 4.69 8.46 12.45
C MET A 1011 4.06 7.07 12.40
N SER A 1012 3.50 6.62 13.53
CA SER A 1012 2.82 5.33 13.62
C SER A 1012 1.40 5.39 13.03
N PHE A 1013 0.86 4.24 12.60
CA PHE A 1013 -0.53 4.15 12.13
C PHE A 1013 -1.54 4.56 13.21
N ALA A 1014 -1.25 4.29 14.49
CA ALA A 1014 -2.12 4.67 15.59
C ALA A 1014 -2.19 6.20 15.75
N ASP A 1015 -1.06 6.89 15.61
CA ASP A 1015 -1.01 8.36 15.66
C ASP A 1015 -1.70 8.99 14.45
N TYR A 1016 -1.50 8.41 13.26
CA TYR A 1016 -2.19 8.80 12.03
C TYR A 1016 -3.72 8.68 12.17
N ASP A 1017 -4.22 7.53 12.63
CA ASP A 1017 -5.65 7.27 12.79
C ASP A 1017 -6.29 8.19 13.84
N ALA A 1018 -5.60 8.42 14.97
CA ALA A 1018 -6.07 9.33 16.01
C ALA A 1018 -6.17 10.78 15.51
N GLN A 1019 -5.13 11.28 14.84
CA GLN A 1019 -5.14 12.65 14.29
C GLN A 1019 -6.18 12.83 13.18
N SER A 1020 -6.34 11.82 12.32
CA SER A 1020 -7.36 11.84 11.27
C SER A 1020 -8.78 11.88 11.83
N LYS A 1021 -9.07 11.08 12.88
CA LYS A 1021 -10.38 11.07 13.55
C LYS A 1021 -10.71 12.40 14.24
N THR A 1022 -9.73 12.99 14.94
CA THR A 1022 -9.90 14.30 15.57
C THR A 1022 -10.23 15.37 14.53
N MET A 1023 -9.50 15.39 13.42
CA MET A 1023 -9.73 16.34 12.32
C MET A 1023 -11.11 16.16 11.67
N GLN A 1024 -11.59 14.91 11.54
CA GLN A 1024 -12.95 14.64 11.05
C GLN A 1024 -14.03 15.16 12.02
N ALA A 1025 -13.83 15.01 13.33
CA ALA A 1025 -14.79 15.49 14.33
C ALA A 1025 -14.89 17.03 14.33
N GLU A 1026 -13.76 17.72 14.24
CA GLU A 1026 -13.72 19.18 14.07
C GLU A 1026 -14.52 19.63 12.83
N TRP A 1027 -14.33 18.93 11.71
CA TRP A 1027 -15.01 19.24 10.45
C TRP A 1027 -16.53 19.09 10.53
N ILE A 1028 -17.04 18.03 11.18
CA ILE A 1028 -18.49 17.81 11.37
C ILE A 1028 -19.14 19.00 12.09
N ILE A 1029 -18.46 19.53 13.12
CA ILE A 1029 -18.96 20.67 13.91
C ILE A 1029 -19.00 21.94 13.04
N GLU A 1030 -17.92 22.21 12.30
CA GLU A 1030 -17.84 23.38 11.42
C GLU A 1030 -18.85 23.34 10.27
N GLU A 1031 -19.07 22.18 9.66
CA GLU A 1031 -20.07 21.99 8.61
C GLU A 1031 -21.49 22.22 9.15
N ALA A 1032 -21.82 21.66 10.32
CA ALA A 1032 -23.13 21.85 10.95
C ALA A 1032 -23.40 23.33 11.28
N ALA A 1033 -22.38 24.05 11.75
CA ALA A 1033 -22.47 25.49 12.02
C ALA A 1033 -22.73 26.30 10.73
N LEU A 1034 -22.11 25.91 9.61
CA LEU A 1034 -22.37 26.54 8.31
C LEU A 1034 -23.81 26.28 7.83
N ILE A 1035 -24.33 25.06 7.99
CA ILE A 1035 -25.73 24.73 7.65
C ILE A 1035 -26.72 25.55 8.48
N ASP A 1036 -26.49 25.70 9.80
CA ASP A 1036 -27.34 26.54 10.67
C ASP A 1036 -27.35 27.99 10.19
N LYS A 1037 -26.16 28.56 9.93
CA LYS A 1037 -26.00 29.94 9.44
C LYS A 1037 -26.73 30.18 8.12
N LEU A 1038 -26.47 29.35 7.11
CA LEU A 1038 -27.08 29.48 5.78
C LEU A 1038 -28.60 29.25 5.83
N SER A 1039 -29.09 28.36 6.70
CA SER A 1039 -30.53 28.17 6.90
C SER A 1039 -31.21 29.44 7.40
N ARG A 1040 -30.59 30.18 8.34
CA ARG A 1040 -31.12 31.46 8.83
C ARG A 1040 -31.14 32.53 7.75
N GLU A 1041 -30.09 32.58 6.93
CA GLU A 1041 -30.00 33.52 5.80
C GLU A 1041 -31.11 33.27 4.76
N GLU A 1042 -31.38 32.01 4.40
CA GLU A 1042 -32.50 31.64 3.50
C GLU A 1042 -33.86 32.04 4.07
N LEU A 1043 -34.13 31.72 5.34
CA LEU A 1043 -35.40 32.05 5.97
C LEU A 1043 -35.60 33.57 6.09
N ALA A 1044 -34.53 34.34 6.33
CA ALA A 1044 -34.59 35.79 6.32
C ALA A 1044 -34.94 36.34 4.93
N GLN A 1045 -34.42 35.73 3.86
CA GLN A 1045 -34.76 36.11 2.48
C GLN A 1045 -36.22 35.81 2.14
N TYR A 1046 -36.78 34.69 2.61
CA TYR A 1046 -38.21 34.38 2.39
C TYR A 1046 -39.14 35.37 3.10
N LYS A 1047 -38.77 35.80 4.30
CA LYS A 1047 -39.49 36.86 5.03
C LYS A 1047 -39.39 38.21 4.32
N ALA A 1048 -38.21 38.54 3.77
CA ALA A 1048 -38.00 39.81 3.06
C ALA A 1048 -38.67 39.86 1.68
N SER A 1049 -38.88 38.72 1.03
CA SER A 1049 -39.47 38.61 -0.32
C SER A 1049 -41.01 38.49 -0.32
N GLY A 1050 -41.67 38.57 0.84
CA GLY A 1050 -43.12 38.50 0.94
C GLY A 1050 -43.71 37.12 0.65
N THR A 1051 -42.89 36.08 0.52
CA THR A 1051 -43.35 34.69 0.29
C THR A 1051 -43.99 34.03 1.52
N ASP A 1052 -44.11 34.75 2.62
CA ASP A 1052 -44.69 34.34 3.92
C ASP A 1052 -46.08 34.98 4.17
N GLU A 1053 -46.79 35.48 3.15
CA GLU A 1053 -48.18 35.94 3.31
C GLU A 1053 -49.14 34.75 3.46
N GLU A 1054 -49.19 34.17 4.66
CA GLU A 1054 -50.39 33.54 5.21
C GLU A 1054 -50.33 33.48 6.75
N ALA A 1055 -50.04 34.61 7.41
CA ALA A 1055 -50.20 34.76 8.86
C ALA A 1055 -50.38 36.23 9.30
N ALA A 1056 -51.30 36.95 8.66
CA ALA A 1056 -51.80 38.23 9.17
C ALA A 1056 -53.32 38.34 8.96
N GLY A 1057 -54.07 37.45 9.60
CA GLY A 1057 -55.52 37.57 9.76
C GLY A 1057 -55.89 38.18 11.10
N THR A 1058 -55.58 39.47 11.31
CA THR A 1058 -56.19 40.27 12.38
C THR A 1058 -57.34 41.10 11.82
N SER A 1059 -58.54 40.82 12.32
CA SER A 1059 -59.73 41.70 12.46
C SER A 1059 -60.29 42.44 11.24
N ALA A 1060 -61.48 42.03 10.78
CA ALA A 1060 -62.63 42.92 10.58
C ALA A 1060 -63.93 42.12 10.32
N SER A 1061 -64.95 42.43 11.13
CA SER A 1061 -66.40 42.11 11.06
C SER A 1061 -66.86 40.66 10.97
#